data_AF-A0A963T652-F1
#
_entry.id   AF-A0A963T652-F1
#
_cell.length_a   1.000
_cell.length_b   1.000
_cell.length_c   1.000
_cell.angle_alpha   90.00
_cell.angle_beta   90.00
_cell.angle_gamma   90.00
#
_symmetry.space_group_name_H-M   'P 1'
#
loop_
_entity.id
_entity.type
_entity.pdbx_description
1 polymer ?
#
loop_
_entity_poly.entity_id
_entity_poly.type
_entity_poly.pdbx_seq_one_letter_code
_entity_poly.pdbx_strand_id
1 'polypeptide(L)'
;MTAPADARRIRDHRDPSLGGGAYSMNVTPVVDLVIPFTAGKAIVCQTSNLTGTADPVIHIVKESGGVAQVEIARDDDSGGGLNARASFTAPGGNVRLIMRSAGFGAGAADLTCTGYKPMRNLNVGGAFKTIKNYRDRDSLMSVPLPGAPRRTKLYVLDFDTGAMLRRYLSGSAETIIVTNRPPANFIVMIGSHPGTIALEPARDLPVIDGRDLIAPGGAAGRTIGRAAPPSGDAARAPTELDSGDAARALPGDAIIVAPPTEAVIVENPDPPGPVRLVRNDLYIAGHDPDGDGLGTELEKHIGTCSSLTEVVGNWECSRSADARDTDGDAISDRDELIGRPDRAPHLMLSRWGADPLHKDIFIEVDFMKRAQGEAPRRMSGANAMAQAALFADPETSAIYRLANAQSLNNPDLKPGVTLHMDTGQAPPPGASIAELTTYGDWGGFSAAEPVCDANGCRGADVSAVNSTLFAQARRGYFHYALGYPGGGGQAPINSWQLNMPIDSPSTAAHEFGHTLGIEHPGPAGIGRDANCKPNYPSLMSYAYGGMPAFKGSFSDGYGRSALNNYALKEIGAVSQPTSGPGVAYLSHLRDIFRYNVDFSNGNVDWNRDGVFAAGTVKAYANNDQSDCEFTRNNQMIANGLTDRALSLTRIGGRTIALYVDEGSGALAADFTDFSLSCSLIGDHCGPPLTQRTVPAAWNAGILGFDAHSVGAGASARILVVYRT
;
A
#
# COMPACT_ATOMS: atom_id res chain seq x y z
N MET A 1 -15.87 -10.80 44.17
CA MET A 1 -15.22 -9.48 43.97
C MET A 1 -15.71 -8.92 42.64
N THR A 2 -15.69 -7.60 42.48
CA THR A 2 -16.46 -6.84 41.49
C THR A 2 -16.10 -7.13 40.03
N ALA A 3 -17.10 -7.10 39.14
CA ALA A 3 -16.93 -7.24 37.70
C ALA A 3 -16.16 -6.03 37.10
N PRO A 4 -15.39 -6.21 36.01
CA PRO A 4 -14.76 -5.12 35.29
C PRO A 4 -15.80 -4.27 34.53
N ALA A 5 -15.47 -3.00 34.36
CA ALA A 5 -16.39 -1.91 34.02
C ALA A 5 -17.11 -2.02 32.66
N ASP A 6 -18.23 -1.29 32.57
CA ASP A 6 -19.05 -1.13 31.38
C ASP A 6 -18.25 -0.89 30.09
N ALA A 7 -18.42 -1.80 29.13
CA ALA A 7 -18.25 -1.47 27.73
C ALA A 7 -19.33 -0.44 27.35
N ARG A 8 -19.03 0.86 27.50
CA ARG A 8 -19.88 1.95 27.02
C ARG A 8 -20.13 1.77 25.52
N ARG A 9 -21.29 1.21 25.17
CA ARG A 9 -21.88 1.36 23.84
C ARG A 9 -22.14 2.86 23.64
N ILE A 10 -21.18 3.56 23.05
CA ILE A 10 -21.42 4.85 22.43
C ILE A 10 -22.37 4.60 21.27
N ARG A 11 -23.67 4.72 21.54
CA ARG A 11 -24.64 5.01 20.50
C ARG A 11 -24.37 6.47 20.16
N ASP A 12 -23.59 6.78 19.13
CA ASP A 12 -23.87 8.04 18.44
C ASP A 12 -25.06 7.78 17.52
N HIS A 13 -26.10 8.56 17.76
CA HIS A 13 -27.42 8.46 17.13
C HIS A 13 -27.81 9.78 16.48
N ARG A 14 -26.82 10.65 16.25
CA ARG A 14 -26.94 11.83 15.40
C ARG A 14 -26.74 11.38 13.95
N ASP A 15 -27.75 11.66 13.13
CA ASP A 15 -27.65 11.54 11.68
C ASP A 15 -26.43 12.36 11.20
N PRO A 16 -25.43 11.74 10.51
CA PRO A 16 -24.24 12.46 10.05
C PRO A 16 -24.56 13.53 8.99
N SER A 17 -25.83 13.73 8.62
CA SER A 17 -26.27 14.88 7.84
C SER A 17 -26.17 16.24 8.56
N LEU A 18 -25.84 16.28 9.86
CA LEU A 18 -25.78 17.55 10.63
C LEU A 18 -24.41 18.27 10.63
N GLY A 19 -23.36 17.68 10.04
CA GLY A 19 -22.02 18.28 9.99
C GLY A 19 -21.13 17.73 8.88
N GLY A 20 -19.82 17.95 9.00
CA GLY A 20 -18.80 17.27 8.20
C GLY A 20 -18.90 15.73 8.25
N GLY A 21 -18.36 15.04 7.27
CA GLY A 21 -18.35 13.57 7.26
C GLY A 21 -18.00 12.91 5.93
N ALA A 22 -17.57 11.65 6.01
CA ALA A 22 -17.16 10.81 4.88
C ALA A 22 -18.08 9.59 4.72
N TYR A 23 -18.48 9.29 3.48
CA TYR A 23 -19.42 8.21 3.15
C TYR A 23 -18.88 7.33 2.02
N SER A 24 -18.57 6.07 2.31
CA SER A 24 -18.22 5.08 1.28
C SER A 24 -19.46 4.65 0.50
N MET A 25 -19.35 4.67 -0.82
CA MET A 25 -20.43 4.34 -1.76
C MET A 25 -19.91 3.40 -2.84
N ASN A 26 -20.64 2.31 -3.14
CA ASN A 26 -20.28 1.42 -4.25
C ASN A 26 -20.91 1.94 -5.54
N VAL A 27 -20.10 2.57 -6.39
CA VAL A 27 -20.55 3.23 -7.63
C VAL A 27 -20.66 2.21 -8.75
N THR A 28 -21.82 2.15 -9.40
CA THR A 28 -22.06 1.32 -10.61
C THR A 28 -22.16 2.21 -11.86
N PRO A 29 -22.10 1.62 -13.08
CA PRO A 29 -22.29 2.36 -14.31
C PRO A 29 -23.69 2.99 -14.42
N VAL A 30 -23.76 4.13 -15.10
CA VAL A 30 -25.01 4.83 -15.45
C VAL A 30 -24.96 5.34 -16.89
N VAL A 31 -26.07 5.25 -17.60
CA VAL A 31 -26.18 5.79 -18.95
C VAL A 31 -26.19 7.31 -18.90
N ASP A 32 -25.37 7.93 -19.73
CA ASP A 32 -25.31 9.38 -19.92
C ASP A 32 -24.79 9.67 -21.33
N LEU A 33 -25.74 9.94 -22.23
CA LEU A 33 -25.60 9.99 -23.68
C LEU A 33 -25.89 11.40 -24.21
N VAL A 34 -25.22 11.77 -25.30
CA VAL A 34 -25.53 13.00 -26.05
C VAL A 34 -26.26 12.60 -27.32
N ILE A 35 -27.53 12.98 -27.45
CA ILE A 35 -28.39 12.59 -28.56
C ILE A 35 -28.79 13.85 -29.35
N PRO A 36 -28.45 13.98 -30.65
CA PRO A 36 -28.89 15.10 -31.46
C PRO A 36 -30.36 14.95 -31.87
N PHE A 37 -31.16 16.02 -31.77
CA PHE A 37 -32.53 16.03 -32.26
C PHE A 37 -32.83 17.25 -33.14
N THR A 38 -33.66 17.04 -34.16
CA THR A 38 -34.26 18.12 -34.95
C THR A 38 -35.26 18.89 -34.09
N ALA A 39 -35.21 20.23 -34.12
CA ALA A 39 -36.12 21.08 -33.34
C ALA A 39 -37.60 20.80 -33.66
N GLY A 40 -38.46 20.92 -32.65
CA GLY A 40 -39.92 20.84 -32.78
C GLY A 40 -40.49 19.43 -32.94
N LYS A 41 -39.68 18.38 -33.10
CA LYS A 41 -40.19 16.99 -33.13
C LYS A 41 -40.62 16.52 -31.75
N ALA A 42 -41.76 15.83 -31.67
CA ALA A 42 -42.15 15.08 -30.47
C ALA A 42 -41.28 13.83 -30.36
N ILE A 43 -40.61 13.67 -29.22
CA ILE A 43 -39.71 12.56 -28.90
C ILE A 43 -40.27 11.83 -27.68
N VAL A 44 -40.29 10.50 -27.77
CA VAL A 44 -40.52 9.59 -26.65
C VAL A 44 -39.25 8.76 -26.50
N CYS A 45 -38.70 8.72 -25.29
CA CYS A 45 -37.67 7.78 -24.88
C CYS A 45 -38.22 6.86 -23.80
N GLN A 46 -38.07 5.54 -23.97
CA GLN A 46 -38.71 4.54 -23.11
C GLN A 46 -37.80 3.34 -22.87
N THR A 47 -37.78 2.83 -21.64
CA THR A 47 -37.10 1.58 -21.28
C THR A 47 -37.96 0.33 -21.54
N SER A 48 -37.32 -0.81 -21.70
CA SER A 48 -37.94 -2.14 -21.74
C SER A 48 -36.93 -3.22 -21.29
N ASN A 49 -37.38 -4.48 -21.21
CA ASN A 49 -36.54 -5.65 -20.93
C ASN A 49 -35.65 -5.50 -19.68
N LEU A 50 -36.23 -4.97 -18.61
CA LEU A 50 -35.53 -4.70 -17.35
C LEU A 50 -35.04 -5.98 -16.70
N THR A 51 -33.85 -5.89 -16.09
CA THR A 51 -33.24 -6.98 -15.32
C THR A 51 -32.88 -6.53 -13.90
N GLY A 52 -32.82 -7.49 -12.97
CA GLY A 52 -32.42 -7.24 -11.59
C GLY A 52 -33.37 -6.27 -10.87
N THR A 53 -32.80 -5.20 -10.32
CA THR A 53 -33.52 -4.14 -9.60
C THR A 53 -33.34 -2.79 -10.31
N ALA A 54 -33.21 -2.80 -11.63
CA ALA A 54 -32.86 -1.63 -12.44
C ALA A 54 -33.68 -0.37 -12.08
N ASP A 55 -35.02 -0.49 -12.01
CA ASP A 55 -35.95 0.56 -11.60
C ASP A 55 -35.60 1.94 -12.22
N PRO A 56 -35.60 2.05 -13.57
CA PRO A 56 -34.94 3.14 -14.27
C PRO A 56 -35.65 4.48 -14.09
N VAL A 57 -34.87 5.56 -14.03
CA VAL A 57 -35.35 6.95 -14.17
C VAL A 57 -34.66 7.58 -15.36
N ILE A 58 -35.43 8.10 -16.31
CA ILE A 58 -34.91 8.84 -17.46
C ILE A 58 -34.94 10.34 -17.14
N HIS A 59 -33.79 11.00 -17.23
CA HIS A 59 -33.63 12.45 -17.21
C HIS A 59 -33.26 12.94 -18.61
N ILE A 60 -34.03 13.89 -19.15
CA ILE A 60 -33.70 14.59 -20.40
C ILE A 60 -33.28 16.02 -20.07
N VAL A 61 -32.02 16.34 -20.32
CA VAL A 61 -31.40 17.62 -19.98
C VAL A 61 -30.99 18.37 -21.23
N LYS A 62 -31.39 19.64 -21.35
CA LYS A 62 -30.89 20.54 -22.40
C LYS A 62 -29.53 21.09 -21.97
N GLU A 63 -28.51 20.96 -22.82
CA GLU A 63 -27.22 21.60 -22.59
C GLU A 63 -27.30 23.09 -22.94
N SER A 64 -27.20 23.96 -21.93
CA SER A 64 -27.11 25.41 -22.10
C SER A 64 -25.71 25.92 -21.79
N GLY A 65 -24.83 25.90 -22.79
CA GLY A 65 -23.71 26.83 -22.95
C GLY A 65 -22.62 26.93 -21.86
N GLY A 66 -22.67 26.15 -20.77
CA GLY A 66 -21.56 26.10 -19.80
C GLY A 66 -21.89 25.59 -18.39
N VAL A 67 -23.06 25.90 -17.81
CA VAL A 67 -23.32 25.57 -16.37
C VAL A 67 -24.77 25.21 -16.05
N ALA A 68 -25.76 25.87 -16.67
CA ALA A 68 -27.17 25.65 -16.35
C ALA A 68 -27.71 24.42 -17.08
N GLN A 69 -27.89 23.32 -16.34
CA GLN A 69 -28.66 22.19 -16.82
C GLN A 69 -30.15 22.46 -16.61
N VAL A 70 -30.92 22.43 -17.68
CA VAL A 70 -32.38 22.50 -17.61
C VAL A 70 -32.92 21.11 -17.94
N GLU A 71 -33.45 20.43 -16.92
CA GLU A 71 -34.24 19.23 -17.12
C GLU A 71 -35.54 19.63 -17.85
N ILE A 72 -35.74 19.08 -19.06
CA ILE A 72 -36.90 19.39 -19.91
C ILE A 72 -37.95 18.29 -19.92
N ALA A 73 -37.58 17.09 -19.47
CA ALA A 73 -38.48 16.02 -19.13
C ALA A 73 -37.79 15.02 -18.21
N ARG A 74 -38.58 14.39 -17.36
CA ARG A 74 -38.20 13.22 -16.58
C ARG A 74 -39.39 12.27 -16.52
N ASP A 75 -39.10 10.99 -16.40
CA ASP A 75 -40.06 10.01 -15.93
C ASP A 75 -39.37 8.96 -15.05
N ASP A 76 -40.04 8.61 -13.95
CA ASP A 76 -39.74 7.50 -13.04
C ASP A 76 -40.96 6.58 -12.85
N ASP A 77 -41.93 6.67 -13.77
CA ASP A 77 -43.15 5.86 -13.97
C ASP A 77 -44.10 5.66 -12.78
N SER A 78 -43.75 6.19 -11.61
CA SER A 78 -44.49 6.16 -10.35
C SER A 78 -44.75 4.78 -9.73
N GLY A 79 -44.04 3.72 -10.14
CA GLY A 79 -44.15 2.40 -9.49
C GLY A 79 -42.91 1.50 -9.65
N GLY A 80 -42.23 1.21 -8.53
CA GLY A 80 -40.95 0.50 -8.54
C GLY A 80 -40.90 -0.80 -9.37
N GLY A 81 -39.94 -0.87 -10.29
CA GLY A 81 -39.70 -2.01 -11.19
C GLY A 81 -40.43 -1.94 -12.53
N LEU A 82 -41.04 -0.80 -12.87
CA LEU A 82 -41.69 -0.56 -14.16
C LEU A 82 -40.75 0.16 -15.15
N ASN A 83 -41.28 0.52 -16.32
CA ASN A 83 -40.53 1.15 -17.41
C ASN A 83 -40.73 2.67 -17.46
N ALA A 84 -39.67 3.44 -17.19
CA ALA A 84 -39.65 4.88 -17.43
C ALA A 84 -39.86 5.24 -18.91
N ARG A 85 -40.63 6.31 -19.14
CA ARG A 85 -41.07 6.82 -20.45
C ARG A 85 -41.11 8.36 -20.50
N ALA A 86 -39.96 9.00 -20.64
CA ALA A 86 -39.88 10.44 -20.83
C ALA A 86 -40.40 10.87 -22.22
N SER A 87 -41.34 11.81 -22.27
CA SER A 87 -41.90 12.40 -23.50
C SER A 87 -41.65 13.91 -23.54
N PHE A 88 -41.11 14.44 -24.64
CA PHE A 88 -40.75 15.86 -24.76
C PHE A 88 -40.79 16.39 -26.19
N THR A 89 -40.83 17.71 -26.35
CA THR A 89 -40.60 18.37 -27.65
C THR A 89 -39.11 18.70 -27.77
N ALA A 90 -38.45 18.21 -28.81
CA ALA A 90 -37.03 18.44 -29.03
C ALA A 90 -36.72 19.95 -29.17
N PRO A 91 -35.82 20.52 -28.34
CA PRO A 91 -35.48 21.94 -28.40
C PRO A 91 -34.57 22.30 -29.60
N GLY A 92 -34.10 21.30 -30.34
CA GLY A 92 -33.09 21.44 -31.40
C GLY A 92 -31.67 21.30 -30.88
N GLY A 93 -30.82 20.62 -31.66
CA GLY A 93 -29.43 20.36 -31.31
C GLY A 93 -29.27 19.18 -30.36
N ASN A 94 -28.18 19.16 -29.59
CA ASN A 94 -27.87 18.08 -28.67
C ASN A 94 -28.70 18.19 -27.37
N VAL A 95 -29.32 17.09 -26.96
CA VAL A 95 -29.80 16.89 -25.58
C VAL A 95 -29.00 15.80 -24.91
N ARG A 96 -28.93 15.84 -23.58
CA ARG A 96 -28.30 14.81 -22.77
C ARG A 96 -29.37 13.92 -22.15
N LEU A 97 -29.34 12.63 -22.46
CA LEU A 97 -30.18 11.61 -21.82
C LEU A 97 -29.35 10.92 -20.75
N ILE A 98 -29.82 10.96 -19.51
CA ILE A 98 -29.21 10.23 -18.39
C ILE A 98 -30.22 9.21 -17.87
N MET A 99 -29.80 7.97 -17.71
CA MET A 99 -30.62 6.90 -17.13
C MET A 99 -29.86 6.25 -15.97
N ARG A 100 -30.51 6.27 -14.80
CA ARG A 100 -30.05 5.79 -13.49
C ARG A 100 -31.11 4.87 -12.88
N SER A 101 -30.82 4.17 -11.79
CA SER A 101 -31.87 3.58 -10.95
C SER A 101 -32.59 4.67 -10.13
N ALA A 102 -33.83 4.44 -9.72
CA ALA A 102 -34.61 5.32 -8.85
C ALA A 102 -33.97 5.45 -7.47
N GLY A 103 -33.37 4.37 -6.97
CA GLY A 103 -32.62 4.31 -5.71
C GLY A 103 -31.39 3.40 -5.83
N PHE A 104 -31.09 2.62 -4.79
CA PHE A 104 -29.90 1.72 -4.74
C PHE A 104 -29.99 0.46 -5.62
N GLY A 105 -30.91 0.44 -6.58
CA GLY A 105 -31.09 -0.67 -7.50
C GLY A 105 -30.00 -0.73 -8.56
N ALA A 106 -29.79 -1.92 -9.11
CA ALA A 106 -28.88 -2.12 -10.24
C ALA A 106 -29.40 -3.22 -11.18
N GLY A 107 -29.09 -3.07 -12.46
CA GLY A 107 -29.44 -4.01 -13.51
C GLY A 107 -29.15 -3.45 -14.89
N ALA A 108 -29.91 -3.91 -15.89
CA ALA A 108 -29.85 -3.41 -17.25
C ALA A 108 -31.25 -3.20 -17.84
N ALA A 109 -31.35 -2.33 -18.84
CA ALA A 109 -32.55 -2.02 -19.60
C ALA A 109 -32.24 -1.86 -21.09
N ASP A 110 -33.16 -2.25 -21.95
CA ASP A 110 -33.19 -1.79 -23.34
C ASP A 110 -33.79 -0.36 -23.36
N LEU A 111 -33.22 0.55 -24.16
CA LEU A 111 -33.66 1.92 -24.33
C LEU A 111 -34.04 2.18 -25.79
N THR A 112 -35.24 2.69 -26.00
CA THR A 112 -35.74 3.15 -27.31
C THR A 112 -35.97 4.65 -27.27
N CYS A 113 -35.65 5.37 -28.35
CA CYS A 113 -35.92 6.80 -28.51
C CYS A 113 -36.40 7.08 -29.93
N THR A 114 -37.39 7.97 -30.10
CA THR A 114 -37.94 8.33 -31.42
C THR A 114 -36.84 8.78 -32.39
N GLY A 115 -36.73 8.10 -33.55
CA GLY A 115 -35.75 8.41 -34.60
C GLY A 115 -34.39 7.71 -34.45
N TYR A 116 -34.19 6.89 -33.42
CA TYR A 116 -32.95 6.15 -33.15
C TYR A 116 -33.16 4.64 -33.16
N LYS A 117 -32.11 3.91 -33.54
CA LYS A 117 -32.07 2.45 -33.36
C LYS A 117 -32.15 2.09 -31.86
N PRO A 118 -32.78 0.95 -31.49
CA PRO A 118 -32.77 0.49 -30.11
C PRO A 118 -31.35 0.32 -29.57
N MET A 119 -31.16 0.72 -28.32
CA MET A 119 -29.96 0.44 -27.53
C MET A 119 -30.31 -0.69 -26.56
N ARG A 120 -29.56 -1.80 -26.56
CA ARG A 120 -29.88 -2.95 -25.69
C ARG A 120 -28.94 -3.09 -24.51
N ASN A 121 -29.45 -3.74 -23.46
CA ASN A 121 -28.68 -4.15 -22.29
C ASN A 121 -27.82 -3.02 -21.70
N LEU A 122 -28.39 -1.82 -21.62
CA LEU A 122 -27.71 -0.66 -21.06
C LEU A 122 -27.74 -0.73 -19.53
N ASN A 123 -26.60 -0.47 -18.89
CA ASN A 123 -26.49 -0.51 -17.43
C ASN A 123 -27.35 0.58 -16.76
N VAL A 124 -28.13 0.17 -15.77
CA VAL A 124 -28.95 1.03 -14.91
C VAL A 124 -28.46 0.87 -13.47
N GLY A 125 -28.18 1.99 -12.81
CA GLY A 125 -27.72 2.00 -11.42
C GLY A 125 -27.33 3.40 -10.95
N GLY A 126 -26.25 3.48 -10.17
CA GLY A 126 -25.77 4.68 -9.50
C GLY A 126 -25.77 4.50 -7.98
N ALA A 127 -24.91 5.25 -7.29
CA ALA A 127 -24.86 5.27 -5.83
C ALA A 127 -25.39 6.59 -5.30
N PHE A 128 -26.25 6.54 -4.28
CA PHE A 128 -27.03 7.69 -3.81
C PHE A 128 -26.68 8.06 -2.37
N LYS A 129 -26.64 9.37 -2.09
CA LYS A 129 -26.53 9.91 -0.73
C LYS A 129 -27.38 11.17 -0.60
N THR A 130 -28.37 11.13 0.29
CA THR A 130 -29.06 12.34 0.73
C THR A 130 -28.11 13.18 1.58
N ILE A 131 -28.00 14.47 1.25
CA ILE A 131 -27.34 15.50 2.03
C ILE A 131 -28.43 16.44 2.56
N LYS A 132 -28.38 16.74 3.87
CA LYS A 132 -29.29 17.68 4.52
C LYS A 132 -28.49 18.77 5.21
N ASN A 133 -29.14 19.89 5.50
CA ASN A 133 -28.58 21.00 6.26
C ASN A 133 -27.19 21.46 5.76
N TYR A 134 -26.97 21.44 4.45
CA TYR A 134 -25.71 21.89 3.83
C TYR A 134 -25.52 23.39 4.04
N ARG A 135 -24.43 23.75 4.71
CA ARG A 135 -24.18 25.10 5.22
C ARG A 135 -23.48 25.98 4.18
N ASP A 136 -23.58 27.28 4.40
CA ASP A 136 -22.62 28.24 3.86
C ASP A 136 -21.20 27.73 4.15
N ARG A 137 -20.38 27.60 3.10
CA ARG A 137 -18.97 27.20 3.15
C ARG A 137 -18.67 25.74 3.52
N ASP A 138 -19.66 24.87 3.69
CA ASP A 138 -19.36 23.44 3.52
C ASP A 138 -18.82 23.20 2.09
N SER A 139 -17.88 22.28 1.96
CA SER A 139 -17.40 21.76 0.69
C SER A 139 -17.79 20.29 0.52
N LEU A 140 -17.93 19.83 -0.72
CA LEU A 140 -18.33 18.46 -1.03
C LEU A 140 -17.51 17.92 -2.20
N MET A 141 -16.92 16.73 -2.04
CA MET A 141 -16.09 16.10 -3.05
C MET A 141 -16.23 14.58 -3.08
N SER A 142 -15.96 13.97 -4.24
CA SER A 142 -15.85 12.52 -4.38
C SER A 142 -14.40 12.09 -4.56
N VAL A 143 -13.92 11.20 -3.71
CA VAL A 143 -12.55 10.66 -3.70
C VAL A 143 -12.57 9.21 -4.18
N PRO A 144 -11.76 8.82 -5.18
CA PRO A 144 -11.64 7.42 -5.59
C PRO A 144 -10.91 6.60 -4.51
N LEU A 145 -11.46 5.44 -4.16
CA LEU A 145 -10.86 4.47 -3.25
C LEU A 145 -10.17 3.33 -4.04
N PRO A 146 -9.46 2.38 -3.40
CA PRO A 146 -8.85 1.26 -4.10
C PRO A 146 -9.91 0.44 -4.86
N GLY A 147 -9.65 0.18 -6.14
CA GLY A 147 -10.62 -0.47 -7.04
C GLY A 147 -11.73 0.44 -7.61
N ALA A 148 -11.71 1.75 -7.35
CA ALA A 148 -12.66 2.70 -7.93
C ALA A 148 -12.64 2.72 -9.47
N PRO A 149 -13.74 3.12 -10.13
CA PRO A 149 -13.72 3.63 -11.50
C PRO A 149 -12.64 4.71 -11.69
N ARG A 150 -12.10 4.87 -12.91
CA ARG A 150 -11.23 6.01 -13.23
C ARG A 150 -12.02 7.21 -13.72
N ARG A 151 -13.22 6.98 -14.26
CA ARG A 151 -14.13 8.00 -14.77
C ARG A 151 -15.46 7.93 -14.02
N THR A 152 -15.68 8.88 -13.12
CA THR A 152 -16.93 9.03 -12.38
C THR A 152 -17.69 10.29 -12.83
N LYS A 153 -18.99 10.28 -12.58
CA LYS A 153 -19.91 11.39 -12.85
C LYS A 153 -20.75 11.62 -11.61
N LEU A 154 -20.80 12.85 -11.12
CA LEU A 154 -21.59 13.23 -9.94
C LEU A 154 -22.75 14.11 -10.40
N TYR A 155 -23.94 13.80 -9.93
CA TYR A 155 -25.17 14.54 -10.19
C TYR A 155 -25.72 15.04 -8.86
N VAL A 156 -26.14 16.31 -8.85
CA VAL A 156 -26.89 16.91 -7.75
C VAL A 156 -28.35 16.94 -8.19
N LEU A 157 -29.21 16.25 -7.45
CA LEU A 157 -30.63 16.17 -7.66
C LEU A 157 -31.35 16.94 -6.55
N ASP A 158 -32.47 17.57 -6.89
CA ASP A 158 -33.36 18.23 -5.94
C ASP A 158 -33.91 17.24 -4.92
N PHE A 159 -34.09 17.65 -3.66
CA PHE A 159 -34.50 16.75 -2.59
C PHE A 159 -35.98 16.34 -2.67
N ASP A 160 -36.86 17.29 -2.95
CA ASP A 160 -38.32 17.08 -2.90
C ASP A 160 -38.85 16.50 -4.22
N THR A 161 -38.32 16.98 -5.35
CA THR A 161 -38.74 16.53 -6.68
C THR A 161 -37.88 15.39 -7.20
N GLY A 162 -36.58 15.35 -6.89
CA GLY A 162 -35.59 14.46 -7.53
C GLY A 162 -35.05 14.94 -8.87
N ALA A 163 -35.43 16.15 -9.33
CA ALA A 163 -35.03 16.70 -10.62
C ALA A 163 -33.52 17.01 -10.68
N MET A 164 -32.90 16.87 -11.85
CA MET A 164 -31.47 17.11 -11.99
C MET A 164 -31.13 18.61 -11.98
N LEU A 165 -30.41 19.04 -10.93
CA LEU A 165 -29.97 20.42 -10.77
C LEU A 165 -28.62 20.67 -11.44
N ARG A 166 -27.65 19.76 -11.26
CA ARG A 166 -26.28 19.90 -11.78
C ARG A 166 -25.63 18.55 -12.06
N ARG A 167 -24.61 18.56 -12.92
CA ARG A 167 -23.75 17.43 -13.27
C ARG A 167 -22.29 17.87 -13.28
N TYR A 168 -21.44 16.99 -12.79
CA TYR A 168 -20.00 17.14 -12.69
C TYR A 168 -19.32 15.88 -13.25
N LEU A 169 -18.08 16.02 -13.71
CA LEU A 169 -17.27 14.95 -14.28
C LEU A 169 -15.92 14.90 -13.56
N SER A 170 -15.41 13.70 -13.28
CA SER A 170 -14.04 13.54 -12.80
C SER A 170 -13.06 13.98 -13.89
N GLY A 171 -12.11 14.86 -13.54
CA GLY A 171 -11.00 15.23 -14.41
C GLY A 171 -9.89 14.18 -14.42
N SER A 172 -8.69 14.57 -14.86
CA SER A 172 -7.47 13.75 -14.67
C SER A 172 -7.12 13.53 -13.19
N ALA A 173 -7.70 14.31 -12.29
CA ALA A 173 -7.58 14.15 -10.85
C ALA A 173 -8.45 13.00 -10.29
N GLU A 174 -9.27 12.32 -11.12
CA GLU A 174 -10.25 11.25 -10.78
C GLU A 174 -11.30 11.61 -9.69
N THR A 175 -11.13 12.78 -9.09
CA THR A 175 -11.89 13.42 -8.04
C THR A 175 -12.87 14.42 -8.64
N ILE A 176 -13.99 14.65 -7.96
CA ILE A 176 -14.97 15.69 -8.31
C ILE A 176 -15.12 16.63 -7.13
N ILE A 177 -15.05 17.94 -7.36
CA ILE A 177 -15.30 18.98 -6.35
C ILE A 177 -16.57 19.74 -6.75
N VAL A 178 -17.53 19.85 -5.82
CA VAL A 178 -18.79 20.58 -6.01
C VAL A 178 -18.55 22.07 -5.75
N THR A 179 -18.16 22.79 -6.80
CA THR A 179 -17.74 24.21 -6.74
C THR A 179 -18.87 25.23 -6.64
N ASN A 180 -20.13 24.80 -6.74
CA ASN A 180 -21.29 25.68 -6.72
C ASN A 180 -22.21 25.27 -5.59
N ARG A 181 -22.70 26.26 -4.83
CA ARG A 181 -23.58 26.06 -3.69
C ARG A 181 -24.89 25.35 -4.10
N PRO A 182 -25.15 24.11 -3.62
CA PRO A 182 -26.44 23.45 -3.80
C PRO A 182 -27.48 24.01 -2.80
N PRO A 183 -28.76 23.61 -2.90
CA PRO A 183 -29.74 23.85 -1.84
C PRO A 183 -29.30 23.25 -0.50
N ALA A 184 -29.93 23.64 0.61
CA ALA A 184 -29.61 23.10 1.93
C ALA A 184 -29.86 21.58 2.03
N ASN A 185 -30.86 21.07 1.30
CA ASN A 185 -31.18 19.63 1.21
C ASN A 185 -31.15 19.21 -0.26
N PHE A 186 -30.45 18.12 -0.58
CA PHE A 186 -30.33 17.58 -1.94
C PHE A 186 -29.95 16.10 -1.92
N ILE A 187 -30.02 15.44 -3.07
CA ILE A 187 -29.53 14.08 -3.27
C ILE A 187 -28.30 14.15 -4.17
N VAL A 188 -27.21 13.53 -3.73
CA VAL A 188 -26.04 13.24 -4.57
C VAL A 188 -26.24 11.87 -5.20
N MET A 189 -25.98 11.77 -6.50
CA MET A 189 -25.81 10.49 -7.18
C MET A 189 -24.42 10.44 -7.84
N ILE A 190 -23.67 9.36 -7.65
CA ILE A 190 -22.43 9.09 -8.41
C ILE A 190 -22.61 7.85 -9.27
N GLY A 191 -22.18 7.92 -10.53
CA GLY A 191 -22.15 6.80 -11.47
C GLY A 191 -20.80 6.68 -12.16
N SER A 192 -20.38 5.46 -12.51
CA SER A 192 -19.18 5.23 -13.33
C SER A 192 -19.49 5.46 -14.81
N HIS A 193 -18.44 5.55 -15.63
CA HIS A 193 -18.58 5.67 -17.08
C HIS A 193 -19.31 4.46 -17.69
N PRO A 194 -20.40 4.65 -18.46
CA PRO A 194 -21.19 3.56 -19.06
C PRO A 194 -20.49 2.79 -20.19
N GLY A 195 -19.29 3.21 -20.57
CA GLY A 195 -18.72 2.89 -21.87
C GLY A 195 -19.13 3.92 -22.92
N THR A 196 -18.46 3.88 -24.07
CA THR A 196 -18.83 4.68 -25.25
C THR A 196 -19.85 3.92 -26.07
N ILE A 197 -20.98 4.54 -26.40
CA ILE A 197 -22.07 3.93 -27.18
C ILE A 197 -22.16 4.65 -28.52
N ALA A 198 -22.08 3.90 -29.62
CA ALA A 198 -22.31 4.42 -30.97
C ALA A 198 -23.82 4.59 -31.20
N LEU A 199 -24.27 5.85 -31.25
CA LEU A 199 -25.66 6.19 -31.56
C LEU A 199 -25.85 6.25 -33.08
N GLU A 200 -26.80 5.47 -33.57
CA GLU A 200 -27.16 5.44 -34.98
C GLU A 200 -28.62 5.88 -35.18
N PRO A 201 -28.88 6.91 -36.02
CA PRO A 201 -30.23 7.25 -36.45
C PRO A 201 -30.89 6.06 -37.15
N ALA A 202 -32.18 5.86 -36.90
CA ALA A 202 -32.97 4.93 -37.68
C ALA A 202 -33.15 5.50 -39.09
N ARG A 203 -32.30 5.08 -40.04
CA ARG A 203 -32.51 5.34 -41.47
C ARG A 203 -33.83 4.72 -41.90
N ASP A 204 -34.50 5.37 -42.85
CA ASP A 204 -35.87 5.07 -43.28
C ASP A 204 -36.10 3.57 -43.49
N LEU A 205 -36.74 2.93 -42.51
CA LEU A 205 -37.48 1.70 -42.77
C LEU A 205 -38.59 2.08 -43.75
N PRO A 206 -38.73 1.38 -44.89
CA PRO A 206 -39.68 1.77 -45.92
C PRO A 206 -41.08 1.81 -45.32
N VAL A 207 -41.79 2.92 -45.57
CA VAL A 207 -43.19 3.07 -45.21
C VAL A 207 -43.98 2.00 -45.96
N ILE A 208 -44.31 0.91 -45.26
CA ILE A 208 -45.32 -0.04 -45.73
C ILE A 208 -46.66 0.68 -45.59
N ASP A 209 -47.12 1.26 -46.70
CA ASP A 209 -48.43 1.91 -46.78
C ASP A 209 -49.52 0.88 -46.44
N GLY A 210 -50.54 1.34 -45.71
CA GLY A 210 -51.45 0.51 -44.94
C GLY A 210 -52.50 -0.22 -45.78
N ARG A 211 -52.10 -1.20 -46.59
CA ARG A 211 -52.99 -2.15 -47.27
C ARG A 211 -52.37 -3.55 -47.37
N ASP A 212 -52.51 -4.32 -46.29
CA ASP A 212 -53.15 -5.66 -46.33
C ASP A 212 -53.25 -6.26 -44.93
N LEU A 213 -54.45 -6.16 -44.35
CA LEU A 213 -54.87 -6.91 -43.15
C LEU A 213 -55.90 -7.96 -43.58
N ILE A 214 -55.44 -9.17 -43.93
CA ILE A 214 -56.28 -10.36 -44.00
C ILE A 214 -55.60 -11.54 -43.29
N ALA A 215 -56.01 -11.71 -42.02
CA ALA A 215 -56.39 -12.95 -41.33
C ALA A 215 -55.47 -14.22 -41.33
N PRO A 216 -55.62 -15.10 -40.31
CA PRO A 216 -54.51 -15.95 -39.86
C PRO A 216 -54.63 -17.45 -40.23
N GLY A 217 -53.51 -18.18 -40.12
CA GLY A 217 -53.51 -19.64 -40.10
C GLY A 217 -52.19 -20.30 -39.69
N GLY A 218 -52.27 -21.21 -38.71
CA GLY A 218 -51.45 -22.43 -38.56
C GLY A 218 -49.97 -22.27 -38.20
N ALA A 219 -49.52 -22.43 -36.94
CA ALA A 219 -49.51 -23.63 -36.09
C ALA A 219 -48.51 -24.73 -36.52
N ALA A 220 -47.59 -25.08 -35.59
CA ALA A 220 -46.52 -26.10 -35.66
C ALA A 220 -45.46 -25.88 -36.77
N GLY A 221 -44.18 -26.19 -36.58
CA GLY A 221 -43.48 -26.84 -35.47
C GLY A 221 -42.34 -27.74 -35.99
N ARG A 222 -41.50 -28.23 -35.06
CA ARG A 222 -40.56 -29.36 -35.21
C ARG A 222 -39.17 -29.19 -35.90
N THR A 223 -38.16 -29.33 -35.03
CA THR A 223 -36.92 -30.14 -35.17
C THR A 223 -35.90 -29.90 -36.28
N ILE A 224 -34.80 -29.28 -35.84
CA ILE A 224 -33.40 -29.75 -35.98
C ILE A 224 -33.25 -31.22 -36.42
N GLY A 225 -32.44 -31.45 -37.47
CA GLY A 225 -31.88 -32.75 -37.84
C GLY A 225 -30.41 -32.60 -38.28
N ARG A 226 -29.51 -33.41 -37.72
CA ARG A 226 -28.05 -33.44 -37.99
C ARG A 226 -27.68 -34.38 -39.14
N ALA A 227 -26.38 -34.33 -39.52
CA ALA A 227 -25.58 -35.30 -40.29
C ALA A 227 -25.57 -35.09 -41.83
N ALA A 228 -24.46 -35.34 -42.57
CA ALA A 228 -23.04 -35.57 -42.23
C ALA A 228 -22.16 -35.41 -43.53
N PRO A 229 -20.82 -35.24 -43.43
CA PRO A 229 -19.86 -35.16 -44.57
C PRO A 229 -19.47 -36.59 -45.08
N PRO A 230 -18.53 -36.85 -46.05
CA PRO A 230 -17.37 -36.10 -46.60
C PRO A 230 -17.49 -35.87 -48.13
N SER A 231 -16.47 -35.62 -48.98
CA SER A 231 -14.98 -35.55 -48.97
C SER A 231 -14.52 -34.56 -50.08
N GLY A 232 -13.25 -34.19 -50.35
CA GLY A 232 -11.89 -34.57 -49.94
C GLY A 232 -10.85 -33.87 -50.85
N ASP A 233 -9.57 -33.92 -50.49
CA ASP A 233 -8.29 -33.83 -51.27
C ASP A 233 -8.24 -33.25 -52.72
N ALA A 234 -7.19 -32.58 -53.21
CA ALA A 234 -5.99 -31.99 -52.60
C ALA A 234 -5.19 -31.13 -53.64
N ALA A 235 -4.38 -30.20 -53.14
CA ALA A 235 -3.12 -29.65 -53.70
C ALA A 235 -2.91 -29.45 -55.22
N ARG A 236 -2.73 -28.17 -55.63
CA ARG A 236 -1.51 -27.69 -56.35
C ARG A 236 -1.46 -26.16 -56.53
N ALA A 237 -0.30 -25.57 -56.23
CA ALA A 237 0.20 -24.28 -56.75
C ALA A 237 1.18 -24.58 -57.93
N PRO A 238 1.76 -23.60 -58.66
CA PRO A 238 1.73 -22.11 -58.60
C PRO A 238 1.05 -21.49 -59.87
N THR A 239 1.04 -20.19 -60.21
CA THR A 239 2.14 -19.19 -60.41
C THR A 239 1.57 -17.76 -60.60
N GLU A 240 2.45 -16.75 -60.69
CA GLU A 240 2.18 -15.30 -60.71
C GLU A 240 1.68 -14.70 -62.06
N LEU A 241 1.18 -13.44 -62.00
CA LEU A 241 1.17 -12.38 -63.05
C LEU A 241 0.28 -12.63 -64.32
N ASP A 242 -0.38 -11.65 -64.97
CA ASP A 242 -0.55 -10.19 -64.77
C ASP A 242 -1.82 -9.70 -65.55
N SER A 243 -2.26 -8.46 -65.28
CA SER A 243 -3.06 -7.48 -66.08
C SER A 243 -4.25 -7.87 -67.00
N GLY A 244 -5.31 -7.02 -66.96
CA GLY A 244 -6.15 -6.73 -68.15
C GLY A 244 -7.67 -6.75 -67.99
N ASP A 245 -8.30 -5.58 -68.17
CA ASP A 245 -9.75 -5.32 -68.19
C ASP A 245 -10.62 -6.24 -69.07
N ALA A 246 -11.85 -6.56 -68.61
CA ALA A 246 -13.12 -6.11 -69.23
C ALA A 246 -14.37 -6.80 -68.64
N ALA A 247 -15.51 -6.10 -68.63
CA ALA A 247 -16.74 -6.56 -67.99
C ALA A 247 -17.71 -7.35 -68.91
N ARG A 248 -18.37 -8.39 -68.37
CA ARG A 248 -19.86 -8.57 -68.46
C ARG A 248 -20.44 -9.76 -67.66
N ALA A 249 -21.45 -9.42 -66.83
CA ALA A 249 -22.67 -10.18 -66.48
C ALA A 249 -22.61 -11.52 -65.69
N LEU A 250 -22.87 -11.42 -64.37
CA LEU A 250 -23.96 -12.05 -63.54
C LEU A 250 -24.33 -13.56 -63.70
N PRO A 251 -24.95 -14.23 -62.68
CA PRO A 251 -25.22 -13.84 -61.28
C PRO A 251 -24.67 -14.86 -60.24
N GLY A 252 -24.71 -14.52 -58.95
CA GLY A 252 -24.46 -15.47 -57.86
C GLY A 252 -24.40 -14.79 -56.49
N ASP A 253 -25.24 -15.24 -55.55
CA ASP A 253 -25.43 -14.58 -54.26
C ASP A 253 -24.17 -14.64 -53.37
N ALA A 254 -23.56 -13.49 -53.13
CA ALA A 254 -22.72 -13.25 -51.97
C ALA A 254 -23.47 -12.31 -51.03
N ILE A 255 -24.06 -12.88 -49.97
CA ILE A 255 -24.78 -12.14 -48.93
C ILE A 255 -23.87 -11.04 -48.37
N ILE A 256 -24.23 -9.79 -48.63
CA ILE A 256 -23.67 -8.66 -47.87
C ILE A 256 -24.18 -8.85 -46.45
N VAL A 257 -23.27 -9.22 -45.54
CA VAL A 257 -23.55 -9.25 -44.11
C VAL A 257 -24.06 -7.87 -43.72
N ALA A 258 -25.31 -7.78 -43.28
CA ALA A 258 -25.87 -6.56 -42.71
C ALA A 258 -25.49 -6.49 -41.23
N PRO A 259 -24.54 -5.63 -40.80
CA PRO A 259 -24.22 -5.41 -39.41
C PRO A 259 -25.30 -4.49 -38.78
N PRO A 260 -25.32 -4.33 -37.46
CA PRO A 260 -26.56 -4.42 -36.71
C PRO A 260 -27.57 -3.28 -36.93
N THR A 261 -28.86 -3.63 -36.77
CA THR A 261 -29.98 -2.69 -36.64
C THR A 261 -30.07 -2.02 -35.27
N GLU A 262 -29.01 -2.08 -34.47
CA GLU A 262 -28.98 -1.72 -33.03
C GLU A 262 -27.73 -0.90 -32.71
N ALA A 263 -27.79 -0.05 -31.69
CA ALA A 263 -26.66 0.72 -31.22
C ALA A 263 -25.65 -0.19 -30.48
N VAL A 264 -24.35 0.04 -30.69
CA VAL A 264 -23.28 -0.84 -30.21
C VAL A 264 -22.45 -0.15 -29.12
N ILE A 265 -22.11 -0.89 -28.06
CA ILE A 265 -21.13 -0.49 -27.05
C ILE A 265 -19.74 -0.64 -27.67
N VAL A 266 -19.04 0.49 -27.86
CA VAL A 266 -17.72 0.60 -28.51
C VAL A 266 -16.58 0.47 -27.50
N GLU A 267 -16.78 0.98 -26.28
CA GLU A 267 -15.86 0.83 -25.15
C GLU A 267 -16.62 0.24 -23.97
N ASN A 268 -16.01 -0.69 -23.24
CA ASN A 268 -16.64 -1.28 -22.05
C ASN A 268 -16.82 -0.23 -20.93
N PRO A 269 -17.86 -0.37 -20.08
CA PRO A 269 -18.00 0.45 -18.88
C PRO A 269 -16.82 0.28 -17.92
N ASP A 270 -16.54 1.32 -17.14
CA ASP A 270 -15.68 1.20 -15.96
C ASP A 270 -16.36 0.22 -14.97
N PRO A 271 -15.62 -0.76 -14.40
CA PRO A 271 -16.19 -1.71 -13.46
C PRO A 271 -16.76 -0.98 -12.23
N PRO A 272 -17.80 -1.54 -11.57
CA PRO A 272 -18.28 -1.00 -10.31
C PRO A 272 -17.16 -0.96 -9.26
N GLY A 273 -17.15 0.05 -8.40
CA GLY A 273 -16.13 0.17 -7.35
C GLY A 273 -16.40 1.26 -6.32
N PRO A 274 -15.64 1.25 -5.21
CA PRO A 274 -15.87 2.13 -4.08
C PRO A 274 -15.41 3.58 -4.37
N VAL A 275 -16.22 4.55 -3.95
CA VAL A 275 -15.92 5.99 -3.97
C VAL A 275 -16.35 6.58 -2.64
N ARG A 276 -15.51 7.42 -2.03
CA ARG A 276 -15.80 8.14 -0.78
C ARG A 276 -16.39 9.51 -1.12
N LEU A 277 -17.60 9.82 -0.67
CA LEU A 277 -18.14 11.18 -0.70
C LEU A 277 -17.76 11.88 0.61
N VAL A 278 -16.99 12.96 0.52
CA VAL A 278 -16.51 13.75 1.66
C VAL A 278 -17.23 15.10 1.68
N ARG A 279 -17.91 15.40 2.78
CA ARG A 279 -18.38 16.74 3.16
C ARG A 279 -17.38 17.29 4.16
N ASN A 280 -16.73 18.40 3.82
CA ASN A 280 -15.67 19.00 4.63
C ASN A 280 -16.04 20.45 4.98
N ASP A 281 -16.04 20.76 6.28
CA ASP A 281 -16.45 22.02 6.89
C ASP A 281 -15.32 23.04 7.12
N LEU A 282 -14.09 22.78 6.64
CA LEU A 282 -12.88 23.59 6.85
C LEU A 282 -13.04 25.12 6.66
N TYR A 283 -13.91 25.57 5.74
CA TYR A 283 -14.08 26.99 5.41
C TYR A 283 -15.00 27.74 6.39
N ILE A 284 -15.59 27.05 7.37
CA ILE A 284 -16.28 27.65 8.51
C ILE A 284 -15.20 28.14 9.48
N ALA A 285 -15.33 29.40 9.94
CA ALA A 285 -14.27 30.03 10.72
C ALA A 285 -14.04 29.31 12.06
N GLY A 286 -12.82 28.82 12.27
CA GLY A 286 -12.43 28.06 13.48
C GLY A 286 -12.74 26.56 13.44
N HIS A 287 -13.12 26.02 12.29
CA HIS A 287 -13.33 24.57 12.07
C HIS A 287 -12.09 23.86 11.48
N ASP A 288 -10.96 24.54 11.34
CA ASP A 288 -9.67 23.97 10.86
C ASP A 288 -8.59 24.56 11.81
N PRO A 289 -8.48 24.04 13.05
CA PRO A 289 -7.71 24.67 14.12
C PRO A 289 -6.20 24.35 14.08
N ASP A 290 -5.80 23.28 13.40
CA ASP A 290 -4.43 22.84 13.17
C ASP A 290 -3.92 23.21 11.76
N GLY A 291 -4.81 23.33 10.76
CA GLY A 291 -4.51 23.93 9.47
C GLY A 291 -4.13 22.93 8.36
N ASP A 292 -4.54 21.66 8.46
CA ASP A 292 -4.27 20.64 7.43
C ASP A 292 -5.23 20.73 6.22
N GLY A 293 -6.40 21.34 6.42
CA GLY A 293 -7.48 21.46 5.43
C GLY A 293 -8.60 20.43 5.56
N LEU A 294 -8.69 19.70 6.67
CA LEU A 294 -9.89 19.02 7.14
C LEU A 294 -10.67 19.92 8.10
N GLY A 295 -11.96 19.57 8.26
CA GLY A 295 -12.87 20.27 9.14
C GLY A 295 -13.07 19.46 10.42
N THR A 296 -13.06 20.10 11.59
CA THR A 296 -13.18 19.44 12.90
C THR A 296 -14.38 18.48 13.00
N GLU A 297 -15.49 18.75 12.32
CA GLU A 297 -16.62 17.82 12.30
C GLU A 297 -16.39 16.61 11.38
N LEU A 298 -15.72 16.80 10.24
CA LEU A 298 -15.27 15.72 9.36
C LEU A 298 -14.23 14.83 10.05
N GLU A 299 -13.19 15.43 10.63
CA GLU A 299 -12.12 14.75 11.34
C GLU A 299 -12.66 13.85 12.46
N LYS A 300 -13.51 14.43 13.31
CA LYS A 300 -14.22 13.71 14.36
C LYS A 300 -15.10 12.56 13.85
N HIS A 301 -15.60 12.65 12.61
CA HIS A 301 -16.38 11.59 11.97
C HIS A 301 -15.48 10.48 11.40
N ILE A 302 -14.26 10.78 10.93
CA ILE A 302 -13.30 9.79 10.43
C ILE A 302 -12.39 9.20 11.52
N GLY A 303 -12.22 9.90 12.64
CA GLY A 303 -11.37 9.50 13.77
C GLY A 303 -9.99 10.18 13.85
N THR A 304 -9.77 11.27 13.10
CA THR A 304 -8.53 12.05 13.10
C THR A 304 -8.58 13.25 14.04
N CYS A 305 -7.42 13.85 14.31
CA CYS A 305 -7.19 14.77 15.41
C CYS A 305 -7.08 16.25 14.99
N SER A 306 -8.17 17.01 15.13
CA SER A 306 -8.11 18.47 14.95
C SER A 306 -7.22 19.16 16.00
N SER A 307 -6.95 18.50 17.12
CA SER A 307 -6.12 19.04 18.19
C SER A 307 -5.46 17.96 19.05
N LEU A 308 -4.19 18.17 19.41
CA LEU A 308 -3.46 17.37 20.42
C LEU A 308 -4.10 17.33 21.83
N THR A 309 -5.21 18.04 22.06
CA THR A 309 -5.90 18.13 23.35
C THR A 309 -7.21 17.34 23.44
N GLU A 310 -7.62 16.66 22.36
CA GLU A 310 -8.90 15.93 22.31
C GLU A 310 -8.76 14.40 22.27
N VAL A 311 -9.90 13.72 22.18
CA VAL A 311 -10.01 12.26 22.05
C VAL A 311 -10.99 11.96 20.93
N VAL A 312 -10.54 11.20 19.93
CA VAL A 312 -11.27 10.89 18.70
C VAL A 312 -11.37 9.37 18.54
N GLY A 313 -12.59 8.86 18.36
CA GLY A 313 -12.85 7.41 18.43
C GLY A 313 -12.37 6.81 19.76
N ASN A 314 -11.28 6.04 19.72
CA ASN A 314 -10.59 5.45 20.88
C ASN A 314 -9.14 5.97 21.05
N TRP A 315 -8.76 7.02 20.32
CA TRP A 315 -7.42 7.59 20.29
C TRP A 315 -7.33 8.87 21.11
N GLU A 316 -6.27 9.00 21.91
CA GLU A 316 -5.95 10.23 22.65
C GLU A 316 -4.97 11.05 21.81
N CYS A 317 -5.40 12.19 21.27
CA CYS A 317 -4.61 12.98 20.31
C CYS A 317 -3.29 13.51 20.89
N SER A 318 -3.15 13.55 22.22
CA SER A 318 -1.87 13.85 22.88
C SER A 318 -0.78 12.78 22.66
N ARG A 319 -1.10 11.67 21.99
CA ARG A 319 -0.15 10.63 21.56
C ARG A 319 0.38 10.85 20.14
N SER A 320 -0.31 11.64 19.33
CA SER A 320 0.13 12.06 18.00
C SER A 320 1.24 13.10 18.13
N ALA A 321 2.20 13.11 17.20
CA ALA A 321 3.32 14.07 17.22
C ALA A 321 2.91 15.44 16.66
N ASP A 322 2.00 15.42 15.69
CA ASP A 322 1.30 16.57 15.12
C ASP A 322 -0.21 16.30 15.22
N ALA A 323 -1.04 17.32 15.07
CA ALA A 323 -2.50 17.13 14.97
C ALA A 323 -2.87 16.71 13.54
N ARG A 324 -2.22 17.36 12.56
CA ARG A 324 -2.42 17.29 11.11
C ARG A 324 -2.06 15.95 10.46
N ASP A 325 -1.56 15.01 11.27
CA ASP A 325 -0.95 13.72 10.93
C ASP A 325 -1.20 12.85 12.17
N THR A 326 -2.40 12.25 12.20
CA THR A 326 -2.95 11.64 13.41
C THR A 326 -2.14 10.41 13.83
N ASP A 327 -1.59 9.66 12.88
CA ASP A 327 -0.78 8.48 13.19
C ASP A 327 0.73 8.75 13.26
N GLY A 328 1.26 9.79 12.62
CA GLY A 328 2.66 10.18 12.67
C GLY A 328 3.56 9.52 11.63
N ASP A 329 3.08 9.24 10.41
CA ASP A 329 3.90 8.74 9.29
C ASP A 329 4.55 9.85 8.44
N ALA A 330 4.24 11.12 8.73
CA ALA A 330 4.63 12.34 8.01
C ALA A 330 3.86 12.66 6.71
N ILE A 331 2.76 11.96 6.44
CA ILE A 331 1.70 12.37 5.52
C ILE A 331 0.60 13.05 6.35
N SER A 332 -0.14 14.01 5.78
CA SER A 332 -1.23 14.65 6.51
C SER A 332 -2.55 13.92 6.34
N ASP A 333 -3.39 13.94 7.37
CA ASP A 333 -4.71 13.30 7.39
C ASP A 333 -5.54 13.72 6.17
N ARG A 334 -5.50 15.02 5.81
CA ARG A 334 -6.05 15.56 4.55
C ARG A 334 -5.53 14.83 3.31
N ASP A 335 -4.23 14.70 3.17
CA ASP A 335 -3.60 14.16 1.97
C ASP A 335 -3.84 12.66 1.80
N GLU A 336 -3.95 11.90 2.88
CA GLU A 336 -4.35 10.49 2.84
C GLU A 336 -5.84 10.32 2.57
N LEU A 337 -6.69 11.11 3.25
CA LEU A 337 -8.15 11.03 3.12
C LEU A 337 -8.64 11.40 1.72
N ILE A 338 -8.04 12.42 1.09
CA ILE A 338 -8.50 13.02 -0.17
C ILE A 338 -7.46 13.12 -1.30
N GLY A 339 -6.18 12.84 -1.04
CA GLY A 339 -5.09 12.93 -2.03
C GLY A 339 -4.58 14.36 -2.29
N ARG A 340 -3.70 14.49 -3.29
CA ARG A 340 -3.26 15.76 -3.90
C ARG A 340 -3.89 15.99 -5.29
N PRO A 341 -5.22 16.17 -5.42
CA PRO A 341 -5.86 16.47 -6.70
C PRO A 341 -5.59 17.93 -7.19
N ASP A 342 -4.96 18.75 -6.35
CA ASP A 342 -4.66 20.17 -6.58
C ASP A 342 -3.43 20.42 -7.48
N ARG A 343 -2.53 19.44 -7.63
CA ARG A 343 -1.25 19.62 -8.34
C ARG A 343 -0.86 18.39 -9.14
N ALA A 344 -0.60 18.57 -10.43
CA ALA A 344 -0.07 17.51 -11.29
C ALA A 344 1.46 17.29 -11.08
N PRO A 345 1.97 16.04 -11.15
CA PRO A 345 1.21 14.78 -11.20
C PRO A 345 0.43 14.56 -9.90
N HIS A 346 -0.85 14.24 -10.03
CA HIS A 346 -1.76 14.11 -8.90
C HIS A 346 -1.40 12.90 -8.05
N LEU A 347 -1.35 13.06 -6.72
CA LEU A 347 -1.12 11.93 -5.81
C LEU A 347 -2.46 11.38 -5.34
N MET A 348 -2.81 10.17 -5.74
CA MET A 348 -4.07 9.54 -5.39
C MET A 348 -3.91 8.66 -4.14
N LEU A 349 -3.34 9.20 -3.06
CA LEU A 349 -2.96 8.43 -1.87
C LEU A 349 -4.11 7.55 -1.36
N SER A 350 -5.31 8.12 -1.21
CA SER A 350 -6.52 7.36 -0.85
C SER A 350 -6.89 6.22 -1.82
N ARG A 351 -6.66 6.39 -3.13
CA ARG A 351 -6.87 5.34 -4.15
C ARG A 351 -5.81 4.25 -4.08
N TRP A 352 -4.60 4.61 -3.66
CA TRP A 352 -3.47 3.72 -3.44
C TRP A 352 -3.50 3.09 -2.03
N GLY A 353 -4.46 3.45 -1.20
CA GLY A 353 -4.79 2.75 0.04
C GLY A 353 -4.54 3.51 1.33
N ALA A 354 -4.15 4.79 1.26
CA ALA A 354 -3.77 5.54 2.44
C ALA A 354 -4.91 5.66 3.49
N ASP A 355 -4.58 5.52 4.77
CA ASP A 355 -5.50 5.44 5.91
C ASP A 355 -4.98 6.26 7.12
N PRO A 356 -5.53 7.47 7.40
CA PRO A 356 -5.08 8.41 8.48
C PRO A 356 -5.01 7.88 9.92
N LEU A 357 -5.29 6.60 10.11
CA LEU A 357 -5.32 5.90 11.38
C LEU A 357 -4.29 4.75 11.42
N HIS A 358 -3.48 4.57 10.37
CA HIS A 358 -2.53 3.48 10.23
C HIS A 358 -1.36 3.81 9.29
N LYS A 359 -0.17 3.96 9.87
CA LYS A 359 1.06 4.40 9.18
C LYS A 359 1.27 3.74 7.84
N ASP A 360 1.45 4.58 6.84
CA ASP A 360 1.69 4.20 5.47
C ASP A 360 3.07 4.70 5.02
N ILE A 361 3.73 3.94 4.14
CA ILE A 361 4.99 4.37 3.53
C ILE A 361 4.91 4.14 2.03
N PHE A 362 4.96 5.24 1.29
CA PHE A 362 5.03 5.21 -0.16
C PHE A 362 6.48 5.10 -0.64
N ILE A 363 6.72 4.24 -1.64
CA ILE A 363 8.04 4.00 -2.22
C ILE A 363 7.92 4.02 -3.75
N GLU A 364 8.72 4.85 -4.43
CA GLU A 364 8.90 4.80 -5.88
C GLU A 364 10.09 3.89 -6.19
N VAL A 365 9.89 2.85 -7.00
CA VAL A 365 10.91 1.81 -7.27
C VAL A 365 11.32 1.85 -8.75
N ASP A 366 12.23 2.78 -9.05
CA ASP A 366 12.89 2.89 -10.35
C ASP A 366 13.85 1.73 -10.64
N PHE A 367 14.37 1.63 -11.86
CA PHE A 367 15.37 0.63 -12.22
C PHE A 367 16.78 1.18 -12.43
N MET A 368 17.77 0.61 -11.75
CA MET A 368 19.21 0.81 -11.98
C MET A 368 19.72 -0.16 -13.05
N LYS A 369 19.92 0.30 -14.29
CA LYS A 369 20.74 -0.46 -15.24
C LYS A 369 22.18 -0.49 -14.75
N ARG A 370 22.83 -1.64 -14.88
CA ARG A 370 24.22 -1.90 -14.50
C ARG A 370 25.12 -2.18 -15.70
N ALA A 371 24.54 -2.59 -16.84
CA ALA A 371 25.26 -2.81 -18.10
C ALA A 371 24.67 -2.00 -19.26
N GLN A 372 25.51 -1.63 -20.23
CA GLN A 372 25.07 -0.95 -21.45
C GLN A 372 24.11 -1.84 -22.25
N GLY A 373 22.95 -1.29 -22.63
CA GLY A 373 21.91 -2.04 -23.34
C GLY A 373 21.06 -2.98 -22.47
N GLU A 374 21.23 -2.95 -21.14
CA GLU A 374 20.35 -3.69 -20.23
C GLU A 374 18.90 -3.21 -20.34
N ALA A 375 17.97 -4.15 -20.49
CA ALA A 375 16.54 -3.85 -20.51
C ALA A 375 16.05 -3.51 -19.09
N PRO A 376 15.27 -2.42 -18.90
CA PRO A 376 14.68 -2.11 -17.62
C PRO A 376 13.86 -3.27 -17.05
N ARG A 377 14.00 -3.54 -15.75
CA ARG A 377 13.16 -4.51 -15.03
C ARG A 377 12.38 -3.80 -13.94
N ARG A 378 11.13 -4.18 -13.77
CA ARG A 378 10.27 -3.72 -12.67
C ARG A 378 10.36 -4.69 -11.50
N MET A 379 10.17 -4.18 -10.29
CA MET A 379 9.93 -5.06 -9.15
C MET A 379 8.61 -5.80 -9.37
N SER A 380 8.63 -7.13 -9.26
CA SER A 380 7.42 -7.93 -9.50
C SER A 380 6.39 -7.69 -8.40
N GLY A 381 5.10 -7.69 -8.74
CA GLY A 381 4.02 -7.63 -7.75
C GLY A 381 4.17 -8.67 -6.62
N ALA A 382 4.61 -9.88 -6.94
CA ALA A 382 4.89 -10.91 -5.93
C ALA A 382 6.00 -10.51 -4.93
N ASN A 383 7.06 -9.87 -5.42
CA ASN A 383 8.15 -9.38 -4.56
C ASN A 383 7.73 -8.15 -3.74
N ALA A 384 6.91 -7.26 -4.31
CA ALA A 384 6.34 -6.12 -3.61
C ALA A 384 5.41 -6.58 -2.46
N MET A 385 4.46 -7.48 -2.74
CA MET A 385 3.60 -8.10 -1.72
C MET A 385 4.42 -8.79 -0.62
N ALA A 386 5.48 -9.52 -0.99
CA ALA A 386 6.36 -10.19 -0.04
C ALA A 386 7.20 -9.21 0.81
N GLN A 387 7.55 -8.03 0.29
CA GLN A 387 8.25 -6.99 1.06
C GLN A 387 7.30 -6.30 2.04
N ALA A 388 6.09 -5.91 1.59
CA ALA A 388 5.07 -5.29 2.42
C ALA A 388 4.66 -6.17 3.61
N ALA A 389 4.54 -7.49 3.39
CA ALA A 389 4.20 -8.45 4.45
C ALA A 389 5.22 -8.51 5.62
N LEU A 390 6.44 -8.00 5.44
CA LEU A 390 7.46 -7.92 6.50
C LEU A 390 7.28 -6.67 7.39
N PHE A 391 6.67 -5.61 6.86
CA PHE A 391 6.35 -4.36 7.57
C PHE A 391 4.95 -4.37 8.18
N ALA A 392 3.99 -5.04 7.55
CA ALA A 392 2.60 -5.18 8.01
C ALA A 392 2.42 -6.05 9.30
N ASP A 393 3.52 -6.41 9.96
CA ASP A 393 3.64 -7.30 11.13
C ASP A 393 2.92 -8.67 10.99
N PRO A 394 3.65 -9.77 10.72
CA PRO A 394 3.07 -11.10 10.54
C PRO A 394 2.60 -11.78 11.85
N GLU A 395 2.60 -11.10 13.00
CA GLU A 395 2.09 -11.63 14.26
C GLU A 395 0.56 -11.90 14.21
N THR A 396 0.14 -12.98 14.86
CA THR A 396 -1.22 -13.51 14.84
C THR A 396 -1.89 -13.57 16.22
N SER A 397 -1.09 -13.56 17.30
CA SER A 397 -1.57 -13.45 18.67
C SER A 397 -2.22 -12.09 18.92
N ALA A 398 -3.47 -12.07 19.39
CA ALA A 398 -4.20 -10.81 19.62
C ALA A 398 -3.51 -9.88 20.65
N ILE A 399 -2.80 -10.42 21.64
CA ILE A 399 -2.13 -9.62 22.69
C ILE A 399 -0.87 -8.95 22.14
N TYR A 400 -0.03 -9.67 21.39
CA TYR A 400 1.13 -9.08 20.71
C TYR A 400 0.66 -8.15 19.59
N ARG A 401 -0.42 -8.53 18.89
CA ARG A 401 -1.29 -7.69 18.06
C ARG A 401 -1.42 -6.26 18.57
N LEU A 402 -2.04 -6.14 19.74
CA LEU A 402 -2.33 -4.87 20.39
C LEU A 402 -1.06 -4.18 20.93
N ALA A 403 -0.13 -4.94 21.52
CA ALA A 403 1.12 -4.38 22.06
C ALA A 403 1.98 -3.73 20.96
N ASN A 404 2.04 -4.34 19.78
CA ASN A 404 2.83 -3.85 18.65
C ASN A 404 2.18 -2.61 18.04
N ALA A 405 0.85 -2.63 17.86
CA ALA A 405 0.08 -1.44 17.46
C ALA A 405 0.24 -0.26 18.44
N GLN A 406 0.23 -0.55 19.75
CA GLN A 406 0.45 0.46 20.80
C GLN A 406 1.88 1.01 20.79
N SER A 407 2.88 0.16 20.53
CA SER A 407 4.29 0.55 20.47
C SER A 407 4.61 1.40 19.25
N LEU A 408 3.93 1.15 18.13
CA LEU A 408 3.98 1.99 16.92
C LEU A 408 3.12 3.26 17.03
N ASN A 409 2.28 3.40 18.05
CA ASN A 409 1.28 4.48 18.15
C ASN A 409 0.34 4.53 16.92
N ASN A 410 -0.23 3.40 16.50
CA ASN A 410 -1.25 3.39 15.43
C ASN A 410 -2.66 3.64 16.02
N PRO A 411 -3.38 4.70 15.59
CA PRO A 411 -4.73 5.04 16.07
C PRO A 411 -5.77 3.93 15.90
N ASP A 412 -5.68 3.15 14.82
CA ASP A 412 -6.60 2.05 14.50
C ASP A 412 -6.39 0.78 15.35
N LEU A 413 -5.34 0.75 16.17
CA LEU A 413 -4.90 -0.40 16.98
C LEU A 413 -4.55 -1.67 16.15
N LYS A 414 -4.22 -1.55 14.87
CA LYS A 414 -3.61 -2.60 14.05
C LYS A 414 -2.06 -2.49 14.12
N PRO A 415 -1.33 -3.61 14.13
CA PRO A 415 0.14 -3.61 14.16
C PRO A 415 0.73 -3.30 12.78
N GLY A 416 2.03 -3.04 12.74
CA GLY A 416 2.77 -2.87 11.49
C GLY A 416 2.61 -1.49 10.85
N VAL A 417 3.08 -1.42 9.61
CA VAL A 417 3.08 -0.26 8.71
C VAL A 417 2.73 -0.76 7.31
N THR A 418 1.85 -0.08 6.58
CA THR A 418 1.56 -0.44 5.18
C THR A 418 2.69 0.04 4.27
N LEU A 419 3.06 -0.76 3.26
CA LEU A 419 3.92 -0.29 2.18
C LEU A 419 3.14 -0.14 0.87
N HIS A 420 3.35 0.98 0.19
CA HIS A 420 2.72 1.33 -1.08
C HIS A 420 3.80 1.57 -2.15
N MET A 421 3.99 0.63 -3.07
CA MET A 421 5.11 0.65 -4.02
C MET A 421 4.69 0.99 -5.46
N ASP A 422 5.10 2.16 -5.96
CA ASP A 422 5.05 2.45 -7.40
C ASP A 422 6.21 1.72 -8.10
N THR A 423 5.92 0.53 -8.61
CA THR A 423 6.89 -0.33 -9.31
C THR A 423 6.80 -0.16 -10.83
N GLY A 424 5.92 0.70 -11.32
CA GLY A 424 5.54 0.78 -12.73
C GLY A 424 4.81 -0.47 -13.25
N GLN A 425 4.43 -1.41 -12.38
CA GLN A 425 3.67 -2.60 -12.76
C GLN A 425 2.22 -2.47 -12.32
N ALA A 426 1.31 -2.23 -13.27
CA ALA A 426 -0.12 -2.30 -13.00
C ALA A 426 -0.51 -3.69 -12.44
N PRO A 427 -1.33 -3.77 -11.38
CA PRO A 427 -1.90 -5.03 -10.90
C PRO A 427 -2.75 -5.72 -11.97
N PRO A 428 -2.90 -7.04 -11.93
CA PRO A 428 -3.69 -7.78 -12.93
C PRO A 428 -5.18 -7.39 -12.88
N PRO A 429 -5.94 -7.57 -13.98
CA PRO A 429 -7.39 -7.40 -13.97
C PRO A 429 -8.05 -8.29 -12.91
N GLY A 430 -8.86 -7.70 -12.03
CA GLY A 430 -9.49 -8.41 -10.91
C GLY A 430 -8.58 -8.62 -9.69
N ALA A 431 -7.44 -7.93 -9.61
CA ALA A 431 -6.59 -7.87 -8.42
C ALA A 431 -7.39 -7.55 -7.15
N SER A 432 -6.97 -8.14 -6.03
CA SER A 432 -7.50 -7.84 -4.70
C SER A 432 -7.22 -6.41 -4.26
N ILE A 433 -7.97 -5.90 -3.29
CA ILE A 433 -7.71 -4.58 -2.69
C ILE A 433 -6.26 -4.50 -2.17
N ALA A 434 -5.77 -5.55 -1.51
CA ALA A 434 -4.40 -5.59 -1.00
C ALA A 434 -3.34 -5.44 -2.12
N GLU A 435 -3.53 -6.08 -3.28
CA GLU A 435 -2.63 -5.88 -4.44
C GLU A 435 -2.75 -4.47 -5.02
N LEU A 436 -3.97 -3.93 -5.12
CA LEU A 436 -4.25 -2.59 -5.63
C LEU A 436 -3.68 -1.47 -4.76
N THR A 437 -3.48 -1.71 -3.47
CA THR A 437 -2.87 -0.76 -2.53
C THR A 437 -1.37 -0.97 -2.36
N THR A 438 -0.92 -2.22 -2.31
CA THR A 438 0.50 -2.54 -2.03
C THR A 438 1.42 -2.18 -3.19
N TYR A 439 0.96 -2.29 -4.44
CA TYR A 439 1.79 -1.92 -5.59
C TYR A 439 1.02 -1.41 -6.80
N GLY A 440 1.70 -0.69 -7.68
CA GLY A 440 1.12 -0.37 -8.98
C GLY A 440 2.02 0.31 -10.00
N ASP A 441 1.38 0.79 -11.05
CA ASP A 441 1.91 1.79 -11.98
C ASP A 441 1.18 3.10 -11.69
N TRP A 442 1.82 3.96 -10.90
CA TRP A 442 1.28 5.26 -10.48
C TRP A 442 1.97 6.43 -11.20
N GLY A 443 2.81 6.12 -12.21
CA GLY A 443 3.45 7.09 -13.09
C GLY A 443 4.82 7.63 -12.64
N GLY A 444 5.44 7.05 -11.61
CA GLY A 444 6.81 7.38 -11.19
C GLY A 444 7.89 6.60 -11.96
N PHE A 445 7.65 5.31 -12.21
CA PHE A 445 8.68 4.38 -12.71
C PHE A 445 9.46 4.87 -13.93
N SER A 446 10.77 5.01 -13.72
CA SER A 446 11.80 5.33 -14.69
C SER A 446 12.95 4.32 -14.61
N ALA A 447 13.92 4.46 -15.53
CA ALA A 447 15.14 3.66 -15.52
C ALA A 447 16.38 4.54 -15.66
N ALA A 448 17.28 4.47 -14.69
CA ALA A 448 18.59 5.10 -14.77
C ALA A 448 19.50 4.33 -15.74
N GLU A 449 20.15 5.06 -16.64
CA GLU A 449 21.22 4.51 -17.48
C GLU A 449 22.48 4.18 -16.65
N PRO A 450 23.27 3.17 -17.07
CA PRO A 450 24.48 2.80 -16.35
C PRO A 450 25.56 3.88 -16.48
N VAL A 451 26.39 4.02 -15.44
CA VAL A 451 27.60 4.85 -15.48
C VAL A 451 28.73 3.99 -16.05
N CYS A 452 29.17 4.30 -17.27
CA CYS A 452 30.25 3.58 -17.95
C CYS A 452 31.54 4.42 -18.00
N ASP A 453 32.65 3.82 -17.58
CA ASP A 453 34.00 4.37 -17.71
C ASP A 453 34.97 3.33 -18.32
N ALA A 454 36.27 3.64 -18.34
CA ALA A 454 37.30 2.77 -18.93
C ALA A 454 37.40 1.37 -18.29
N ASN A 455 36.85 1.18 -17.08
CA ASN A 455 36.83 -0.10 -16.37
C ASN A 455 35.50 -0.87 -16.57
N GLY A 456 34.60 -0.35 -17.41
CA GLY A 456 33.29 -0.94 -17.71
C GLY A 456 32.12 -0.12 -17.17
N CYS A 457 30.94 -0.73 -17.16
CA CYS A 457 29.71 -0.11 -16.69
C CYS A 457 29.36 -0.56 -15.25
N ARG A 458 28.80 0.38 -14.48
CA ARG A 458 28.21 0.13 -13.16
C ARG A 458 26.84 0.79 -13.05
N GLY A 459 26.10 0.42 -12.02
CA GLY A 459 24.86 1.11 -11.66
C GLY A 459 25.10 2.56 -11.26
N ALA A 460 24.12 3.42 -11.53
CA ALA A 460 24.11 4.80 -11.05
C ALA A 460 23.93 4.87 -9.52
N ASP A 461 24.38 5.97 -8.92
CA ASP A 461 24.07 6.26 -7.52
C ASP A 461 22.69 6.94 -7.45
N VAL A 462 21.80 6.48 -6.56
CA VAL A 462 20.47 7.08 -6.35
C VAL A 462 20.55 8.59 -6.10
N SER A 463 21.58 9.05 -5.39
CA SER A 463 21.81 10.47 -5.09
C SER A 463 22.16 11.31 -6.32
N ALA A 464 22.70 10.68 -7.38
CA ALA A 464 23.03 11.34 -8.64
C ALA A 464 21.83 11.46 -9.60
N VAL A 465 20.84 10.56 -9.49
CA VAL A 465 19.71 10.47 -10.44
C VAL A 465 18.36 10.94 -9.88
N ASN A 466 18.20 11.04 -8.55
CA ASN A 466 16.94 11.51 -7.94
C ASN A 466 16.48 12.88 -8.48
N SER A 467 17.42 13.76 -8.84
CA SER A 467 17.07 15.13 -9.22
C SER A 467 16.39 15.24 -10.58
N THR A 468 16.58 14.22 -11.43
CA THR A 468 16.04 14.13 -12.79
C THR A 468 14.92 13.10 -12.93
N LEU A 469 14.96 12.01 -12.15
CA LEU A 469 13.97 10.94 -12.22
C LEU A 469 12.83 11.12 -11.19
N PHE A 470 13.14 11.50 -9.95
CA PHE A 470 12.14 11.60 -8.89
C PHE A 470 11.37 12.94 -8.94
N ALA A 471 10.09 12.86 -9.31
CA ALA A 471 9.23 14.01 -9.53
C ALA A 471 9.07 14.89 -8.27
N GLN A 472 9.22 16.23 -8.43
CA GLN A 472 9.17 17.16 -7.29
C GLN A 472 7.87 17.06 -6.46
N ALA A 473 6.74 16.72 -7.08
CA ALA A 473 5.46 16.58 -6.39
C ALA A 473 5.41 15.40 -5.40
N ARG A 474 6.27 14.39 -5.55
CA ARG A 474 6.34 13.20 -4.68
C ARG A 474 7.27 13.34 -3.48
N ARG A 475 8.10 14.38 -3.46
CA ARG A 475 9.04 14.66 -2.36
C ARG A 475 8.26 15.01 -1.09
N GLY A 476 8.53 14.30 0.00
CA GLY A 476 7.79 14.40 1.25
C GLY A 476 6.63 13.40 1.38
N TYR A 477 6.34 12.62 0.35
CA TYR A 477 5.35 11.53 0.40
C TYR A 477 5.99 10.17 0.11
N PHE A 478 6.87 10.12 -0.91
CA PHE A 478 7.53 8.89 -1.34
C PHE A 478 9.00 8.85 -0.89
N HIS A 479 9.44 7.69 -0.42
CA HIS A 479 10.84 7.28 -0.48
C HIS A 479 11.21 6.92 -1.94
N TYR A 480 12.47 7.13 -2.34
CA TYR A 480 12.94 6.88 -3.70
C TYR A 480 13.98 5.75 -3.74
N ALA A 481 13.60 4.62 -4.34
CA ALA A 481 14.41 3.43 -4.45
C ALA A 481 14.91 3.21 -5.89
N LEU A 482 16.22 3.06 -6.07
CA LEU A 482 16.81 2.63 -7.33
C LEU A 482 17.05 1.11 -7.30
N GLY A 483 16.13 0.39 -7.92
CA GLY A 483 16.01 -1.07 -7.87
C GLY A 483 16.95 -1.82 -8.80
N TYR A 484 17.52 -2.95 -8.37
CA TYR A 484 18.39 -3.79 -9.21
C TYR A 484 18.29 -5.30 -8.95
N PRO A 485 18.70 -6.16 -9.91
CA PRO A 485 18.77 -7.60 -9.72
C PRO A 485 19.89 -7.98 -8.74
N GLY A 486 19.57 -8.72 -7.69
CA GLY A 486 20.54 -9.17 -6.70
C GLY A 486 19.92 -9.60 -5.36
N GLY A 487 20.77 -9.91 -4.38
CA GLY A 487 20.38 -10.35 -3.04
C GLY A 487 21.12 -9.69 -1.88
N GLY A 488 21.96 -8.69 -2.16
CA GLY A 488 22.68 -7.88 -1.15
C GLY A 488 22.61 -6.40 -1.52
N GLY A 489 22.69 -5.50 -0.54
CA GLY A 489 22.73 -4.06 -0.73
C GLY A 489 23.56 -3.33 0.32
N GLN A 490 23.51 -2.01 0.27
CA GLN A 490 24.00 -1.07 1.28
C GLN A 490 23.15 0.20 1.18
N ALA A 491 22.24 0.42 2.13
CA ALA A 491 21.47 1.64 2.25
C ALA A 491 22.06 2.62 3.29
N PRO A 492 21.96 3.95 3.05
CA PRO A 492 22.29 4.97 4.04
C PRO A 492 21.28 4.97 5.20
N ILE A 493 21.77 5.29 6.40
CA ILE A 493 20.95 5.48 7.61
C ILE A 493 20.25 6.84 7.55
N ASN A 494 18.98 6.92 8.02
CA ASN A 494 18.18 8.16 8.07
C ASN A 494 18.13 8.89 6.71
N SER A 495 17.51 8.22 5.73
CA SER A 495 17.47 8.66 4.34
C SER A 495 16.07 8.52 3.77
N TRP A 496 15.74 9.33 2.78
CA TRP A 496 14.53 9.15 1.95
C TRP A 496 14.84 8.38 0.65
N GLN A 497 16.09 7.97 0.43
CA GLN A 497 16.55 7.32 -0.79
C GLN A 497 17.50 6.14 -0.55
N LEU A 498 17.46 5.14 -1.43
CA LEU A 498 18.32 3.94 -1.39
C LEU A 498 18.51 3.26 -2.75
N ASN A 499 19.54 2.40 -2.85
CA ASN A 499 19.61 1.36 -3.87
C ASN A 499 19.03 0.05 -3.28
N MET A 500 18.16 -0.66 -4.00
CA MET A 500 17.39 -1.79 -3.44
C MET A 500 17.41 -3.06 -4.32
N PRO A 501 17.62 -4.27 -3.77
CA PRO A 501 17.57 -5.52 -4.55
C PRO A 501 16.13 -5.99 -4.82
N ILE A 502 15.59 -5.72 -6.02
CA ILE A 502 14.16 -5.98 -6.36
C ILE A 502 13.79 -7.48 -6.49
N ASP A 503 14.78 -8.36 -6.49
CA ASP A 503 14.62 -9.82 -6.58
C ASP A 503 14.67 -10.52 -5.20
N SER A 504 14.96 -9.79 -4.11
CA SER A 504 15.03 -10.34 -2.74
C SER A 504 14.21 -9.49 -1.76
N PRO A 505 12.91 -9.81 -1.54
CA PRO A 505 12.03 -9.01 -0.67
C PRO A 505 12.55 -8.84 0.76
N SER A 506 13.19 -9.89 1.31
CA SER A 506 13.80 -9.88 2.63
C SER A 506 15.02 -8.94 2.69
N THR A 507 15.88 -8.93 1.67
CA THR A 507 16.98 -7.97 1.62
C THR A 507 16.48 -6.56 1.32
N ALA A 508 15.48 -6.40 0.45
CA ALA A 508 14.87 -5.11 0.13
C ALA A 508 14.29 -4.44 1.39
N ALA A 509 13.55 -5.19 2.21
CA ALA A 509 13.08 -4.73 3.52
C ALA A 509 14.22 -4.41 4.50
N HIS A 510 15.30 -5.20 4.52
CA HIS A 510 16.49 -4.93 5.33
C HIS A 510 17.14 -3.60 4.96
N GLU A 511 17.45 -3.39 3.67
CA GLU A 511 18.02 -2.12 3.20
C GLU A 511 17.03 -0.95 3.39
N PHE A 512 15.72 -1.19 3.25
CA PHE A 512 14.74 -0.13 3.47
C PHE A 512 14.65 0.32 4.94
N GLY A 513 14.72 -0.59 5.91
CA GLY A 513 14.71 -0.22 7.32
C GLY A 513 15.93 0.60 7.78
N HIS A 514 17.06 0.55 7.07
CA HIS A 514 18.19 1.46 7.29
C HIS A 514 17.78 2.91 7.01
N THR A 515 16.99 3.14 5.95
CA THR A 515 16.49 4.46 5.59
C THR A 515 15.60 5.06 6.69
N LEU A 516 14.86 4.20 7.41
CA LEU A 516 14.04 4.51 8.59
C LEU A 516 14.83 4.64 9.91
N GLY A 517 16.16 4.71 9.85
CA GLY A 517 17.00 4.94 11.03
C GLY A 517 17.28 3.70 11.88
N ILE A 518 17.04 2.49 11.36
CA ILE A 518 17.34 1.25 12.08
C ILE A 518 18.69 0.71 11.62
N GLU A 519 19.69 0.67 12.51
CA GLU A 519 20.97 0.01 12.27
C GLU A 519 20.94 -1.48 12.70
N HIS A 520 22.01 -2.21 12.40
CA HIS A 520 22.20 -3.60 12.84
C HIS A 520 22.21 -3.86 14.37
N PRO A 521 22.60 -2.92 15.26
CA PRO A 521 22.40 -3.08 16.70
C PRO A 521 21.00 -2.66 17.22
N GLY A 522 20.17 -1.98 16.40
CA GLY A 522 18.94 -1.31 16.83
C GLY A 522 18.87 0.12 16.27
N PRO A 523 18.07 1.02 16.88
CA PRO A 523 17.97 2.41 16.42
C PRO A 523 19.32 3.14 16.29
N ALA A 524 19.45 3.95 15.26
CA ALA A 524 20.65 4.74 14.97
C ALA A 524 21.01 5.68 16.13
N GLY A 525 22.31 5.96 16.28
CA GLY A 525 22.83 6.89 17.29
C GLY A 525 22.93 6.33 18.72
N ILE A 526 22.40 5.14 19.00
CA ILE A 526 22.62 4.42 20.29
C ILE A 526 24.09 3.97 20.44
N GLY A 527 24.87 4.05 19.36
CA GLY A 527 26.25 3.64 19.30
C GLY A 527 26.38 2.15 18.98
N ARG A 528 27.48 1.78 18.30
CA ARG A 528 27.80 0.36 18.14
C ARG A 528 28.25 -0.16 19.50
N ASP A 529 27.39 -0.95 20.14
CA ASP A 529 27.83 -1.74 21.29
C ASP A 529 29.05 -2.57 20.90
N ALA A 530 30.06 -2.59 21.76
CA ALA A 530 31.34 -3.28 21.53
C ALA A 530 31.18 -4.79 21.30
N ASN A 531 29.99 -5.32 21.59
CA ASN A 531 29.67 -6.73 21.69
C ASN A 531 29.09 -7.33 20.39
N CYS A 532 28.85 -6.51 19.36
CA CYS A 532 28.26 -6.86 18.05
C CYS A 532 26.88 -7.56 18.06
N LYS A 533 25.85 -6.88 17.50
CA LYS A 533 24.49 -7.39 17.21
C LYS A 533 23.82 -8.16 18.39
N PRO A 534 23.01 -7.51 19.24
CA PRO A 534 22.32 -8.17 20.34
C PRO A 534 21.40 -9.32 19.88
N ASN A 535 21.00 -10.16 20.83
CA ASN A 535 20.09 -11.27 20.60
C ASN A 535 18.62 -10.81 20.53
N TYR A 536 18.25 -10.17 19.43
CA TYR A 536 16.89 -9.70 19.15
C TYR A 536 16.39 -10.21 17.77
N PRO A 537 15.11 -10.61 17.64
CA PRO A 537 14.57 -11.31 16.48
C PRO A 537 14.15 -10.31 15.40
N SER A 538 15.12 -9.79 14.67
CA SER A 538 14.89 -8.77 13.65
C SER A 538 15.55 -9.14 12.34
N LEU A 539 14.89 -8.76 11.24
CA LEU A 539 15.44 -8.72 9.90
C LEU A 539 16.79 -7.97 9.83
N MET A 540 17.04 -7.00 10.73
CA MET A 540 18.30 -6.26 10.85
C MET A 540 19.47 -7.08 11.42
N SER A 541 19.17 -8.19 12.07
CA SER A 541 20.17 -9.09 12.64
C SER A 541 20.50 -10.20 11.65
N TYR A 542 21.71 -10.18 11.10
CA TYR A 542 22.19 -11.23 10.18
C TYR A 542 22.22 -12.63 10.82
N ALA A 543 22.16 -12.74 12.15
CA ALA A 543 21.97 -14.03 12.83
C ALA A 543 20.63 -14.70 12.42
N TYR A 544 19.60 -13.91 12.16
CA TYR A 544 18.26 -14.40 11.79
C TYR A 544 18.06 -14.49 10.26
N GLY A 545 18.93 -13.88 9.46
CA GLY A 545 18.83 -13.90 8.00
C GLY A 545 18.99 -15.32 7.42
N GLY A 546 18.00 -15.76 6.65
CA GLY A 546 18.01 -17.08 6.00
C GLY A 546 17.72 -18.28 6.92
N MET A 547 17.45 -18.06 8.21
CA MET A 547 17.12 -19.15 9.16
C MET A 547 15.67 -19.63 8.97
N PRO A 548 15.40 -20.93 8.71
CA PRO A 548 14.05 -21.44 8.48
C PRO A 548 13.04 -21.23 9.62
N ALA A 549 13.53 -21.03 10.84
CA ALA A 549 12.71 -20.75 12.02
C ALA A 549 12.27 -19.28 12.13
N PHE A 550 12.91 -18.36 11.41
CA PHE A 550 12.63 -16.93 11.51
C PHE A 550 11.68 -16.47 10.40
N LYS A 551 10.58 -15.80 10.79
CA LYS A 551 9.54 -15.34 9.86
C LYS A 551 9.79 -13.96 9.24
N GLY A 552 10.96 -13.36 9.43
CA GLY A 552 11.39 -12.16 8.69
C GLY A 552 10.89 -10.81 9.21
N SER A 553 10.32 -10.72 10.42
CA SER A 553 9.78 -9.47 10.97
C SER A 553 10.86 -8.50 11.49
N PHE A 554 10.45 -7.28 11.82
CA PHE A 554 11.26 -6.36 12.63
C PHE A 554 11.17 -6.65 14.14
N SER A 555 12.18 -6.18 14.85
CA SER A 555 12.32 -6.08 16.31
C SER A 555 11.40 -5.07 17.01
N ASP A 556 10.30 -5.46 17.66
CA ASP A 556 9.59 -4.59 18.64
C ASP A 556 10.28 -4.50 20.02
N GLY A 557 11.26 -5.36 20.29
CA GLY A 557 11.89 -5.57 21.60
C GLY A 557 11.00 -6.19 22.68
N TYR A 558 9.73 -6.47 22.39
CA TYR A 558 8.74 -6.92 23.36
C TYR A 558 8.91 -8.41 23.73
N GLY A 559 8.53 -8.77 24.94
CA GLY A 559 8.67 -10.14 25.45
C GLY A 559 10.10 -10.64 25.70
N ARG A 560 11.14 -9.83 25.43
CA ARG A 560 12.54 -10.13 25.79
C ARG A 560 12.99 -9.22 26.93
N SER A 561 13.68 -9.80 27.92
CA SER A 561 14.28 -9.02 29.00
C SER A 561 15.50 -8.26 28.46
N ALA A 562 15.71 -7.03 28.92
CA ALA A 562 16.95 -6.32 28.67
C ALA A 562 18.14 -7.13 29.21
N LEU A 563 19.11 -7.41 28.35
CA LEU A 563 20.28 -8.22 28.68
C LEU A 563 21.39 -7.31 29.21
N ASN A 564 21.89 -7.61 30.41
CA ASN A 564 23.05 -6.93 30.99
C ASN A 564 24.25 -7.87 30.94
N ASN A 565 25.15 -7.69 29.96
CA ASN A 565 26.33 -8.54 29.75
C ASN A 565 27.29 -8.62 30.97
N TYR A 566 27.19 -7.69 31.94
CA TYR A 566 27.95 -7.73 33.20
C TYR A 566 27.27 -8.54 34.32
N ALA A 567 25.99 -8.91 34.16
CA ALA A 567 25.19 -9.55 35.20
C ALA A 567 24.08 -10.42 34.58
N LEU A 568 24.43 -11.27 33.62
CA LEU A 568 23.48 -12.18 32.98
C LEU A 568 23.09 -13.29 33.95
N LYS A 569 21.79 -13.51 34.15
CA LYS A 569 21.27 -14.61 34.95
C LYS A 569 21.12 -15.85 34.08
N GLU A 570 21.71 -16.97 34.49
CA GLU A 570 21.65 -18.23 33.73
C GLU A 570 20.47 -19.10 34.14
N ILE A 571 20.23 -19.31 35.43
CA ILE A 571 19.05 -20.05 35.91
C ILE A 571 17.78 -19.20 35.78
N GLY A 572 16.76 -19.67 35.06
CA GLY A 572 15.54 -18.92 34.79
C GLY A 572 15.83 -17.55 34.16
N ALA A 573 16.68 -17.54 33.14
CA ALA A 573 16.97 -16.40 32.28
C ALA A 573 15.73 -15.96 31.48
N VAL A 574 14.92 -16.93 31.04
CA VAL A 574 13.62 -16.73 30.41
C VAL A 574 12.54 -17.03 31.44
N SER A 575 11.82 -15.98 31.88
CA SER A 575 10.91 -16.05 33.04
C SER A 575 9.61 -16.83 32.81
N GLN A 576 9.24 -17.08 31.55
CA GLN A 576 8.03 -17.82 31.15
C GLN A 576 8.35 -18.89 30.09
N PRO A 577 9.20 -19.89 30.43
CA PRO A 577 9.87 -20.73 29.45
C PRO A 577 8.94 -21.67 28.68
N THR A 578 7.80 -22.02 29.27
CA THR A 578 6.76 -22.88 28.67
C THR A 578 5.69 -22.11 27.91
N SER A 579 5.72 -20.76 27.93
CA SER A 579 4.86 -19.94 27.08
C SER A 579 5.31 -20.04 25.62
N GLY A 580 4.39 -19.91 24.64
CA GLY A 580 4.77 -19.92 23.22
C GLY A 580 5.93 -18.97 22.86
N PRO A 581 5.92 -17.70 23.32
CA PRO A 581 7.03 -16.76 23.17
C PRO A 581 8.31 -17.17 23.89
N GLY A 582 8.20 -17.73 25.10
CA GLY A 582 9.36 -18.24 25.85
C GLY A 582 10.02 -19.43 25.15
N VAL A 583 9.22 -20.40 24.68
CA VAL A 583 9.67 -21.54 23.89
C VAL A 583 10.31 -21.06 22.58
N ALA A 584 9.70 -20.09 21.88
CA ALA A 584 10.27 -19.50 20.67
C ALA A 584 11.60 -18.80 20.96
N TYR A 585 11.71 -18.04 22.04
CA TYR A 585 12.95 -17.38 22.43
C TYR A 585 14.05 -18.40 22.75
N LEU A 586 13.78 -19.38 23.61
CA LEU A 586 14.72 -20.47 23.95
C LEU A 586 15.12 -21.28 22.71
N SER A 587 14.21 -21.49 21.76
CA SER A 587 14.51 -22.11 20.46
C SER A 587 15.46 -21.24 19.63
N HIS A 588 15.25 -19.93 19.54
CA HIS A 588 16.21 -19.03 18.90
C HIS A 588 17.58 -19.05 19.59
N LEU A 589 17.62 -19.01 20.93
CA LEU A 589 18.87 -19.09 21.70
C LEU A 589 19.67 -20.36 21.38
N ARG A 590 19.01 -21.52 21.27
CA ARG A 590 19.62 -22.80 20.89
C ARG A 590 19.98 -22.89 19.41
N ASP A 591 19.04 -22.59 18.52
CA ASP A 591 19.11 -22.97 17.11
C ASP A 591 19.82 -21.92 16.25
N ILE A 592 19.74 -20.64 16.64
CA ILE A 592 20.38 -19.53 15.93
C ILE A 592 21.69 -19.16 16.61
N PHE A 593 21.69 -18.99 17.93
CA PHE A 593 22.84 -18.48 18.69
C PHE A 593 23.72 -19.59 19.31
N ARG A 594 23.28 -20.85 19.28
CA ARG A 594 24.02 -22.03 19.78
C ARG A 594 24.34 -22.01 21.28
N TYR A 595 23.46 -21.40 22.09
CA TYR A 595 23.51 -21.53 23.54
C TYR A 595 22.98 -22.90 23.99
N ASN A 596 23.54 -23.43 25.08
CA ASN A 596 22.91 -24.52 25.82
C ASN A 596 21.72 -23.94 26.62
N VAL A 597 20.56 -24.59 26.55
CA VAL A 597 19.31 -24.07 27.13
C VAL A 597 18.48 -25.18 27.78
N ASP A 598 17.83 -24.86 28.88
CA ASP A 598 16.82 -25.70 29.52
C ASP A 598 15.42 -25.13 29.25
N PHE A 599 14.65 -25.83 28.40
CA PHE A 599 13.27 -25.48 28.05
C PHE A 599 12.29 -25.58 29.23
N SER A 600 12.61 -26.34 30.27
CA SER A 600 11.72 -26.57 31.40
C SER A 600 11.78 -25.42 32.40
N ASN A 601 13.00 -24.99 32.73
CA ASN A 601 13.27 -23.96 33.74
C ASN A 601 13.62 -22.58 33.14
N GLY A 602 13.81 -22.50 31.82
CA GLY A 602 14.22 -21.26 31.14
C GLY A 602 15.68 -20.91 31.38
N ASN A 603 16.53 -21.91 31.62
CA ASN A 603 17.95 -21.66 31.85
C ASN A 603 18.66 -21.44 30.52
N VAL A 604 19.67 -20.58 30.53
CA VAL A 604 20.53 -20.28 29.37
C VAL A 604 21.96 -20.19 29.88
N ASP A 605 22.84 -20.99 29.30
CA ASP A 605 24.29 -20.97 29.54
C ASP A 605 24.85 -19.84 28.67
N TRP A 606 24.96 -18.63 29.23
CA TRP A 606 25.35 -17.43 28.49
C TRP A 606 26.86 -17.39 28.26
N ASN A 607 27.65 -17.89 29.21
CA ASN A 607 29.11 -17.89 29.10
C ASN A 607 29.68 -19.08 28.29
N ARG A 608 28.83 -20.09 28.00
CA ARG A 608 29.14 -21.34 27.28
C ARG A 608 30.14 -22.25 27.99
N ASP A 609 30.23 -22.20 29.32
CA ASP A 609 31.12 -23.05 30.11
C ASP A 609 30.56 -24.47 30.38
N GLY A 610 29.30 -24.71 30.01
CA GLY A 610 28.61 -25.99 30.16
C GLY A 610 27.82 -26.13 31.46
N VAL A 611 27.81 -25.12 32.35
CA VAL A 611 27.14 -25.13 33.65
C VAL A 611 26.20 -23.94 33.78
N PHE A 612 24.95 -24.17 34.19
CA PHE A 612 24.05 -23.06 34.54
C PHE A 612 24.38 -22.50 35.93
N ALA A 613 24.99 -21.32 36.00
CA ALA A 613 25.37 -20.68 37.24
C ALA A 613 24.16 -20.25 38.09
N ALA A 614 24.26 -20.48 39.41
CA ALA A 614 23.25 -20.03 40.37
C ALA A 614 23.30 -18.51 40.66
N GLY A 615 24.41 -17.85 40.31
CA GLY A 615 24.57 -16.40 40.37
C GLY A 615 24.36 -15.73 39.01
N THR A 616 24.93 -14.54 38.84
CA THR A 616 25.06 -13.88 37.54
C THR A 616 26.44 -14.10 36.94
N VAL A 617 26.52 -14.27 35.63
CA VAL A 617 27.77 -14.36 34.86
C VAL A 617 28.06 -13.07 34.10
N LYS A 618 29.33 -12.85 33.77
CA LYS A 618 29.78 -11.81 32.83
C LYS A 618 30.07 -12.47 31.47
N ALA A 619 29.24 -12.22 30.46
CA ALA A 619 29.34 -12.85 29.14
C ALA A 619 28.64 -12.01 28.06
N TYR A 620 28.98 -12.21 26.79
CA TYR A 620 28.33 -11.50 25.68
C TYR A 620 27.17 -12.30 25.11
N ALA A 621 25.95 -11.77 25.18
CA ALA A 621 24.76 -12.41 24.63
C ALA A 621 24.62 -12.23 23.10
N ASN A 622 25.61 -12.69 22.33
CA ASN A 622 25.73 -12.51 20.87
C ASN A 622 25.84 -13.84 20.08
N ASN A 623 26.02 -13.74 18.76
CA ASN A 623 26.03 -14.85 17.78
C ASN A 623 27.45 -15.38 17.49
N ASP A 624 27.60 -16.70 17.28
CA ASP A 624 28.88 -17.40 17.03
C ASP A 624 29.36 -17.39 15.56
N GLN A 625 28.61 -16.75 14.66
CA GLN A 625 28.75 -16.82 13.19
C GLN A 625 29.17 -15.51 12.48
N SER A 626 29.64 -14.47 13.18
CA SER A 626 29.97 -13.16 12.55
C SER A 626 31.46 -12.83 12.47
N ASP A 627 31.83 -11.95 11.54
CA ASP A 627 33.18 -11.36 11.37
C ASP A 627 33.70 -10.58 12.60
N CYS A 628 32.85 -10.35 13.61
CA CYS A 628 33.32 -10.03 14.95
C CYS A 628 33.98 -11.29 15.55
N GLU A 629 35.26 -11.48 15.21
CA GLU A 629 36.09 -12.67 15.42
C GLU A 629 36.19 -13.19 16.88
N PHE A 630 35.60 -12.45 17.83
CA PHE A 630 35.74 -12.63 19.27
C PHE A 630 34.48 -13.15 19.97
N THR A 631 33.36 -13.38 19.26
CA THR A 631 32.11 -13.89 19.86
C THR A 631 32.17 -15.36 20.32
N ARG A 632 33.27 -16.07 20.07
CA ARG A 632 33.45 -17.49 20.44
C ARG A 632 34.09 -17.72 21.80
N ASN A 633 34.87 -16.76 22.31
CA ASN A 633 35.45 -16.83 23.66
C ASN A 633 34.61 -15.97 24.60
N ASN A 634 33.48 -16.50 25.06
CA ASN A 634 32.42 -15.71 25.69
C ASN A 634 32.66 -15.33 27.16
N GLN A 635 33.87 -15.53 27.68
CA GLN A 635 34.26 -15.12 29.02
C GLN A 635 34.76 -13.67 29.02
N MET A 636 33.94 -12.77 29.55
CA MET A 636 34.51 -11.58 30.19
C MET A 636 35.33 -12.07 31.39
N ILE A 637 36.60 -11.68 31.47
CA ILE A 637 37.46 -12.07 32.58
C ILE A 637 36.79 -11.61 33.89
N ALA A 638 36.58 -12.55 34.81
CA ALA A 638 35.66 -12.40 35.95
C ALA A 638 35.98 -11.16 36.81
N ASN A 639 37.26 -10.77 36.85
CA ASN A 639 37.80 -9.70 37.66
C ASN A 639 37.98 -8.38 36.87
N GLY A 640 37.04 -8.00 36.00
CA GLY A 640 37.09 -6.73 35.23
C GLY A 640 36.31 -5.54 35.84
N LEU A 641 37.01 -4.49 36.32
CA LEU A 641 36.44 -3.21 36.82
C LEU A 641 36.34 -2.17 35.67
N THR A 642 35.41 -2.35 34.74
CA THR A 642 35.14 -1.32 33.72
C THR A 642 33.65 -1.11 33.45
N ASP A 643 33.27 0.15 33.25
CA ASP A 643 31.99 0.58 32.68
C ASP A 643 31.97 0.49 31.13
N ARG A 644 32.98 -0.17 30.56
CA ARG A 644 33.16 -0.45 29.14
C ARG A 644 33.62 -1.90 28.95
N ALA A 645 33.39 -2.42 27.75
CA ALA A 645 33.78 -3.78 27.40
C ALA A 645 35.31 -3.98 27.44
N LEU A 646 35.70 -5.26 27.51
CA LEU A 646 37.08 -5.72 27.44
C LEU A 646 37.64 -5.42 26.04
N SER A 647 38.77 -4.71 25.94
CA SER A 647 39.31 -4.30 24.63
C SER A 647 40.22 -5.39 24.06
N LEU A 648 39.81 -5.96 22.92
CA LEU A 648 40.48 -7.06 22.25
C LEU A 648 41.21 -6.57 20.99
N THR A 649 42.46 -6.99 20.84
CA THR A 649 43.30 -6.58 19.70
C THR A 649 44.28 -7.67 19.27
N ARG A 650 44.93 -7.48 18.12
CA ARG A 650 45.88 -8.44 17.53
C ARG A 650 47.19 -7.80 17.10
N ILE A 651 48.30 -8.49 17.40
CA ILE A 651 49.65 -8.13 16.97
C ILE A 651 50.41 -9.40 16.60
N GLY A 652 50.88 -9.51 15.36
CA GLY A 652 51.81 -10.58 14.95
C GLY A 652 51.30 -12.01 15.14
N GLY A 653 49.99 -12.24 14.99
CA GLY A 653 49.33 -13.54 15.23
C GLY A 653 48.85 -13.76 16.67
N ARG A 654 49.33 -12.96 17.63
CA ARG A 654 48.87 -12.98 19.02
C ARG A 654 47.57 -12.23 19.18
N THR A 655 46.58 -12.86 19.82
CA THR A 655 45.36 -12.19 20.30
C THR A 655 45.58 -11.73 21.74
N ILE A 656 45.18 -10.49 22.03
CA ILE A 656 45.43 -9.80 23.32
C ILE A 656 44.11 -9.22 23.82
N ALA A 657 43.80 -9.52 25.07
CA ALA A 657 42.59 -9.20 25.82
C ALA A 657 42.96 -8.24 26.97
N LEU A 658 42.64 -6.95 26.82
CA LEU A 658 42.93 -5.92 27.81
C LEU A 658 41.70 -5.65 28.68
N TYR A 659 41.89 -5.49 30.00
CA TYR A 659 40.86 -5.19 31.00
C TYR A 659 41.47 -4.47 32.20
N VAL A 660 40.66 -3.80 33.03
CA VAL A 660 41.10 -3.29 34.33
C VAL A 660 40.79 -4.34 35.39
N ASP A 661 41.78 -4.77 36.17
CA ASP A 661 41.60 -5.74 37.26
C ASP A 661 40.82 -5.13 38.45
N GLU A 662 39.78 -5.82 38.94
CA GLU A 662 38.90 -5.36 40.03
C GLU A 662 39.62 -5.19 41.37
N GLY A 663 40.65 -5.99 41.65
CA GLY A 663 41.38 -5.93 42.92
C GLY A 663 42.38 -4.78 43.00
N SER A 664 42.90 -4.32 41.86
CA SER A 664 44.01 -3.37 41.78
C SER A 664 43.70 -2.07 41.03
N GLY A 665 42.61 -2.00 40.26
CA GLY A 665 42.31 -0.85 39.40
C GLY A 665 43.37 -0.64 38.30
N ALA A 666 44.07 -1.70 37.91
CA ALA A 666 45.19 -1.67 36.97
C ALA A 666 44.86 -2.41 35.68
N LEU A 667 45.34 -1.91 34.54
CA LEU A 667 45.22 -2.58 33.25
C LEU A 667 46.05 -3.88 33.24
N ALA A 668 45.35 -4.99 33.03
CA ALA A 668 45.91 -6.30 32.74
C ALA A 668 45.70 -6.63 31.25
N ALA A 669 46.60 -7.47 30.71
CA ALA A 669 46.58 -7.93 29.35
C ALA A 669 46.75 -9.46 29.33
N ASP A 670 45.69 -10.18 29.02
CA ASP A 670 45.73 -11.61 28.78
C ASP A 670 46.04 -11.87 27.31
N PHE A 671 46.81 -12.91 26.97
CA PHE A 671 47.14 -13.18 25.57
C PHE A 671 47.26 -14.66 25.22
N THR A 672 47.12 -14.95 23.93
CA THR A 672 47.34 -16.26 23.34
C THR A 672 47.95 -16.16 21.94
N ASP A 673 48.86 -17.08 21.62
CA ASP A 673 49.43 -17.28 20.28
C ASP A 673 48.65 -18.35 19.48
N PHE A 674 47.63 -18.96 20.08
CA PHE A 674 46.79 -19.98 19.44
C PHE A 674 45.56 -19.35 18.77
N SER A 675 45.09 -19.99 17.68
CA SER A 675 43.80 -19.64 17.11
C SER A 675 42.68 -19.96 18.09
N LEU A 676 41.77 -19.00 18.31
CA LEU A 676 40.56 -19.16 19.12
C LEU A 676 39.40 -19.80 18.33
N SER A 677 39.71 -20.46 17.23
CA SER A 677 38.75 -21.16 16.37
C SER A 677 38.40 -22.54 16.93
N CYS A 678 37.43 -22.61 17.84
CA CYS A 678 36.91 -23.87 18.38
C CYS A 678 36.06 -24.61 17.32
N SER A 679 36.21 -25.94 17.22
CA SER A 679 35.54 -26.76 16.19
C SER A 679 34.23 -27.40 16.64
N LEU A 680 33.97 -27.50 17.95
CA LEU A 680 32.78 -28.10 18.54
C LEU A 680 32.35 -27.34 19.81
N ILE A 681 31.07 -27.45 20.15
CA ILE A 681 30.48 -26.91 21.39
C ILE A 681 30.89 -27.82 22.55
N GLY A 682 31.49 -27.26 23.61
CA GLY A 682 31.86 -27.97 24.83
C GLY A 682 33.34 -28.32 24.99
N ASP A 683 34.17 -28.11 23.95
CA ASP A 683 35.63 -28.26 24.05
C ASP A 683 36.31 -26.95 24.47
N HIS A 684 37.36 -27.02 25.30
CA HIS A 684 38.14 -25.85 25.68
C HIS A 684 38.87 -25.23 24.47
N CYS A 685 38.61 -23.94 24.21
CA CYS A 685 39.16 -23.17 23.08
C CYS A 685 40.64 -22.80 23.28
N GLY A 686 41.52 -23.79 23.11
CA GLY A 686 42.97 -23.64 23.31
C GLY A 686 43.39 -23.71 24.79
N PRO A 687 44.70 -23.55 25.08
CA PRO A 687 45.18 -23.48 26.46
C PRO A 687 44.75 -22.17 27.14
N PRO A 688 44.74 -22.11 28.48
CA PRO A 688 44.43 -20.90 29.24
C PRO A 688 45.24 -19.68 28.76
N LEU A 689 44.60 -18.51 28.76
CA LEU A 689 45.27 -17.27 28.39
C LEU A 689 46.44 -16.98 29.36
N THR A 690 47.53 -16.46 28.82
CA THR A 690 48.66 -16.02 29.65
C THR A 690 48.41 -14.59 30.10
N GLN A 691 48.08 -14.42 31.38
CA GLN A 691 47.90 -13.10 32.00
C GLN A 691 49.23 -12.34 32.11
N ARG A 692 49.19 -11.04 31.81
CA ARG A 692 50.29 -10.09 32.02
C ARG A 692 49.77 -8.73 32.44
N THR A 693 49.93 -8.38 33.72
CA THR A 693 49.73 -7.01 34.21
C THR A 693 50.74 -6.06 33.53
N VAL A 694 50.32 -4.85 33.16
CA VAL A 694 51.24 -3.83 32.62
C VAL A 694 52.03 -3.21 33.77
N PRO A 695 53.37 -3.41 33.87
CA PRO A 695 54.14 -2.99 35.03
C PRO A 695 54.60 -1.53 34.86
N ALA A 696 53.67 -0.58 34.96
CA ALA A 696 53.93 0.84 34.76
C ALA A 696 53.29 1.70 35.85
N ALA A 697 53.95 2.80 36.22
CA ALA A 697 53.48 3.68 37.31
C ALA A 697 52.17 4.43 37.00
N TRP A 698 51.80 4.56 35.72
CA TRP A 698 50.49 5.10 35.30
C TRP A 698 49.36 4.08 35.43
N ASN A 699 49.69 2.79 35.67
CA ASN A 699 48.75 1.70 35.57
C ASN A 699 48.06 1.41 36.91
N ALA A 700 47.39 2.42 37.47
CA ALA A 700 46.65 2.32 38.72
C ALA A 700 45.49 3.32 38.73
N GLY A 701 44.37 2.95 39.36
CA GLY A 701 43.18 3.80 39.44
C GLY A 701 42.49 4.04 38.09
N ILE A 702 42.66 3.15 37.11
CA ILE A 702 42.06 3.32 35.78
C ILE A 702 40.54 3.11 35.89
N LEU A 703 39.77 4.15 35.61
CA LEU A 703 38.30 4.12 35.64
C LEU A 703 37.68 3.70 34.30
N GLY A 704 38.49 3.49 33.27
CA GLY A 704 38.05 3.06 31.94
C GLY A 704 39.12 3.30 30.89
N PHE A 705 39.07 2.53 29.81
CA PHE A 705 40.05 2.62 28.73
C PHE A 705 39.46 2.13 27.40
N ASP A 706 40.25 2.29 26.34
CA ASP A 706 40.07 1.68 25.03
C ASP A 706 41.46 1.36 24.44
N ALA A 707 41.54 0.42 23.51
CA ALA A 707 42.81 -0.01 22.93
C ALA A 707 42.66 -0.44 21.46
N HIS A 708 43.66 -0.09 20.64
CA HIS A 708 43.67 -0.42 19.22
C HIS A 708 45.07 -0.79 18.75
N SER A 709 45.19 -1.70 17.77
CA SER A 709 46.46 -1.99 17.13
C SER A 709 46.84 -0.86 16.15
N VAL A 710 48.11 -0.45 16.16
CA VAL A 710 48.63 0.63 15.33
C VAL A 710 49.96 0.22 14.69
N GLY A 711 50.16 0.59 13.43
CA GLY A 711 51.30 0.14 12.62
C GLY A 711 51.10 -1.26 12.00
N ALA A 712 52.12 -1.74 11.28
CA ALA A 712 52.08 -3.01 10.55
C ALA A 712 53.38 -3.80 10.67
N GLY A 713 53.31 -5.12 10.46
CA GLY A 713 54.46 -6.03 10.53
C GLY A 713 55.15 -5.99 11.90
N ALA A 714 56.48 -5.99 11.91
CA ALA A 714 57.30 -5.91 13.12
C ALA A 714 57.15 -4.58 13.91
N SER A 715 56.49 -3.57 13.33
CA SER A 715 56.26 -2.26 13.96
C SER A 715 54.89 -2.13 14.62
N ALA A 716 54.06 -3.18 14.61
CA ALA A 716 52.74 -3.16 15.22
C ALA A 716 52.81 -3.00 16.76
N ARG A 717 52.01 -2.08 17.31
CA ARG A 717 51.91 -1.76 18.74
C ARG A 717 50.44 -1.65 19.15
N ILE A 718 50.17 -1.66 20.45
CA ILE A 718 48.86 -1.29 21.00
C ILE A 718 48.93 0.19 21.40
N LEU A 719 48.03 1.00 20.86
CA LEU A 719 47.68 2.29 21.43
C LEU A 719 46.62 2.04 22.50
N VAL A 720 46.88 2.45 23.75
CA VAL A 720 45.90 2.42 24.84
C VAL A 720 45.56 3.86 25.21
N VAL A 721 44.27 4.18 25.23
CA VAL A 721 43.73 5.45 25.71
C VAL A 721 42.94 5.15 26.98
N TYR A 722 43.23 5.85 28.07
CA TYR A 722 42.63 5.55 29.37
C TYR A 722 42.27 6.82 30.15
N ARG A 723 41.38 6.67 31.12
CA ARG A 723 41.03 7.66 32.14
C ARG A 723 41.30 7.09 33.54
N THR A 724 41.66 7.97 34.46
CA THR A 724 41.92 7.71 35.89
C THR A 724 41.09 8.66 36.73
#